data_AF-A0A9P0L235-F1
#
_entry.id   AF-A0A9P0L235-F1
#
_cell.length_a   1.000
_cell.length_b   1.000
_cell.length_c   1.000
_cell.angle_alpha   90.00
_cell.angle_beta   90.00
_cell.angle_gamma   90.00
#
_symmetry.space_group_name_H-M   'P 1'
#
loop_
_entity.id
_entity.type
_entity.pdbx_description
1 polymer ?
#
loop_
_entity_poly.entity_id
_entity_poly.type
_entity_poly.pdbx_seq_one_letter_code
_entity_poly.pdbx_strand_id
1 'polypeptide(L)'
;MTGRVKSSTPRIEVEIERNREEANWLKVIELAEQLKEKSPDLVCLSDFLIGEGKLENFLEEWPPVDTNVNRAKLGLLEAKRSLSLVITDAGIKAGVAMDAHLLLGKLQYACGQYGEGLKHFKMADLQNLSEKKLPLRSLRIVAESYAIKGLCLQKDDSATSKFKKAEKEDEMAKCFELASDLSLLYMQKVDKMQSAAASNTGSHSPQPAAPQRSLGEVLERALESASHVLQRQGRWDAAAERMRDSLRAVESSGSHAVRLKAACRLAETLLQALPGDKYKPPGTGVVGRVTASAPGSAWRPRNYAAHNQFIPRNEYEETLLVLLIAESIAVRNAVLSQSPEFKDVRISAYRDAEMVYDLLTVATVRWNQIALLQESLERSLKFSFEEIHLWKQYGLSLMGIGHFEHALAVLKEVIRLEPNDVSNCLLAAKICYEHLNLPKEGTNFSAQAREKALTSPTGLLGRCHLYIGIGYHLQTEACQLRREKDEFRCQALDNFRTAMELDPNDHLARHYLALQLALTGKITEARQQSRMSLDLRPEHSPALHLLALLLTAERRHASALAVVEDALTDYPDSLNLMYIKAYLELHEKGAEKALTAAKQMLELWKNLYEGQIVSDMPECDRKSDTRSVFQLYTSEMSDKDSSSLHFHDTAASRVERALSEVASSLSGLGPRPGPRRAWQLQLEIWLLLAEMYAAAERLQDVAACISEAEQIYPASHHVMHMKGVLHMLKQEWPDAKLCYQNAVGINPLHVKSLQELGLVYHYLGLQGLAETTLREAAKIEPKNHVTWYNLGKVLEALGEYEKASSAMATALMEEKNSPILPFNSVPLCFE
;
A
#
# COMPACT_ATOMS: atom_id res chain seq x y z
N MET A 1 26.30 -17.40 -83.93
CA MET A 1 25.76 -16.04 -83.69
C MET A 1 24.38 -16.17 -83.05
N THR A 2 24.02 -15.20 -82.19
CA THR A 2 22.79 -15.09 -81.37
C THR A 2 22.71 -15.95 -80.10
N GLY A 3 23.56 -15.63 -79.11
CA GLY A 3 23.27 -15.90 -77.70
C GLY A 3 22.52 -14.71 -77.09
N ARG A 4 21.26 -14.93 -76.69
CA ARG A 4 20.43 -13.95 -75.96
C ARG A 4 21.11 -13.62 -74.62
N VAL A 5 21.54 -12.37 -74.47
CA VAL A 5 21.89 -11.79 -73.16
C VAL A 5 20.61 -11.70 -72.34
N LYS A 6 20.43 -12.60 -71.38
CA LYS A 6 19.47 -12.40 -70.29
C LYS A 6 20.04 -11.30 -69.40
N SER A 7 19.39 -10.15 -69.39
CA SER A 7 19.72 -9.01 -68.53
C SER A 7 19.75 -9.42 -67.06
N SER A 8 20.90 -9.28 -66.39
CA SER A 8 21.09 -9.57 -64.96
C SER A 8 20.59 -8.46 -64.03
N THR A 9 20.13 -7.33 -64.57
CA THR A 9 19.64 -6.14 -63.87
C THR A 9 18.47 -6.37 -62.90
N PRO A 10 17.39 -7.13 -63.22
CA PRO A 10 16.28 -7.32 -62.28
C PRO A 10 16.66 -8.17 -61.06
N ARG A 11 17.75 -8.94 -61.14
CA ARG A 11 18.22 -9.77 -60.02
C ARG A 11 18.98 -8.96 -58.98
N ILE A 12 19.73 -7.95 -59.42
CA ILE A 12 20.48 -7.03 -58.56
C ILE A 12 19.51 -6.09 -57.83
N GLU A 13 18.49 -5.55 -58.51
CA GLU A 13 17.47 -4.69 -57.89
C GLU A 13 16.70 -5.41 -56.78
N VAL A 14 16.28 -6.66 -57.00
CA VAL A 14 15.60 -7.48 -55.98
C VAL A 14 16.52 -7.77 -54.79
N GLU A 15 17.81 -8.01 -55.05
CA GLU A 15 18.79 -8.25 -54.00
C GLU A 15 19.08 -6.96 -53.20
N ILE A 16 19.11 -5.79 -53.85
CA ILE A 16 19.23 -4.50 -53.16
C ILE A 16 18.02 -4.26 -52.26
N GLU A 17 16.79 -4.44 -52.76
CA GLU A 17 15.58 -4.24 -51.94
C GLU A 17 15.55 -5.18 -50.73
N ARG A 18 15.93 -6.46 -50.91
CA ARG A 18 16.04 -7.40 -49.80
C ARG A 18 17.04 -6.93 -48.75
N ASN A 19 18.24 -6.52 -49.16
CA ASN A 19 19.26 -6.05 -48.21
C ASN A 19 18.87 -4.73 -47.53
N ARG A 20 18.08 -3.86 -48.19
CA ARG A 20 17.51 -2.65 -47.59
C ARG A 20 16.45 -2.97 -46.53
N GLU A 21 15.61 -3.98 -46.75
CA GLU A 21 14.64 -4.48 -45.76
C GLU A 21 15.33 -5.20 -44.58
N GLU A 22 16.45 -5.86 -44.86
CA GLU A 22 17.30 -6.52 -43.86
C GLU A 22 18.23 -5.55 -43.09
N ALA A 23 18.27 -4.27 -43.50
CA ALA A 23 19.16 -3.23 -42.95
C ALA A 23 20.67 -3.53 -43.10
N ASN A 24 21.05 -4.26 -44.15
CA ASN A 24 22.46 -4.55 -44.45
C ASN A 24 23.04 -3.48 -45.40
N TRP A 25 23.33 -2.29 -44.85
CA TRP A 25 23.65 -1.10 -45.65
C TRP A 25 24.99 -1.19 -46.39
N LEU A 26 26.00 -1.88 -45.85
CA LEU A 26 27.28 -2.10 -46.53
C LEU A 26 27.09 -2.85 -47.85
N LYS A 27 26.29 -3.92 -47.83
CA LYS A 27 25.95 -4.70 -49.02
C LYS A 27 25.15 -3.88 -50.04
N VAL A 28 24.26 -3.00 -49.56
CA VAL A 28 23.47 -2.10 -50.42
C VAL A 28 24.37 -1.11 -51.16
N ILE A 29 25.38 -0.56 -50.50
CA ILE A 29 26.35 0.37 -51.12
C ILE A 29 27.13 -0.35 -52.22
N GLU A 30 27.68 -1.54 -51.95
CA GLU A 30 28.42 -2.34 -52.93
C GLU A 30 27.57 -2.68 -54.16
N LEU A 31 26.31 -3.11 -53.95
CA LEU A 31 25.41 -3.46 -55.04
C LEU A 31 24.94 -2.24 -55.83
N ALA A 32 24.79 -1.08 -55.18
CA ALA A 32 24.44 0.17 -55.84
C ALA A 32 25.58 0.70 -56.71
N GLU A 33 26.84 0.56 -56.27
CA GLU A 33 28.02 0.87 -57.09
C GLU A 33 28.11 -0.04 -58.32
N GLN A 34 27.85 -1.34 -58.16
CA GLN A 34 27.77 -2.27 -59.29
C GLN A 34 26.63 -1.95 -60.26
N LEU A 35 25.50 -1.43 -59.77
CA LEU A 35 24.38 -0.97 -60.60
C LEU A 35 24.77 0.29 -61.40
N LYS A 36 25.53 1.19 -60.77
CA LYS A 36 26.05 2.41 -61.39
C LYS A 36 27.02 2.11 -62.54
N GLU A 37 27.85 1.09 -62.40
CA GLU A 37 28.79 0.65 -63.44
C GLU A 37 28.11 -0.08 -64.60
N LYS A 38 27.05 -0.86 -64.32
CA LYS A 38 26.40 -1.76 -65.31
C LYS A 38 25.29 -1.09 -66.12
N SER A 39 24.68 -0.02 -65.61
CA SER A 39 23.51 0.63 -66.24
C SER A 39 23.57 2.15 -66.15
N PRO A 40 23.95 2.86 -67.23
CA PRO A 40 24.03 4.33 -67.24
C PRO A 40 22.66 5.02 -67.13
N ASP A 41 21.57 4.32 -67.44
CA ASP A 41 20.19 4.86 -67.35
C ASP A 41 19.66 4.94 -65.90
N LEU A 42 20.30 4.25 -64.94
CA LEU A 42 19.89 4.17 -63.54
C LEU A 42 20.85 4.90 -62.58
N VAL A 43 21.68 5.81 -63.09
CA VAL A 43 22.68 6.54 -62.29
C VAL A 43 22.02 7.30 -61.13
N CYS A 44 20.90 7.98 -61.36
CA CYS A 44 20.17 8.69 -60.29
C CYS A 44 19.64 7.75 -59.19
N LEU A 45 19.19 6.55 -59.55
CA LEU A 45 18.74 5.55 -58.58
C LEU A 45 19.94 5.00 -57.79
N SER A 46 21.07 4.75 -58.44
CA SER A 46 22.29 4.29 -57.76
C SER A 46 22.86 5.33 -56.77
N ASP A 47 22.88 6.61 -57.14
CA ASP A 47 23.33 7.70 -56.27
C ASP A 47 22.43 7.90 -55.05
N PHE A 48 21.13 7.68 -55.23
CA PHE A 48 20.17 7.64 -54.13
C PHE A 48 20.44 6.49 -53.15
N LEU A 49 20.63 5.28 -53.66
CA LEU A 49 20.87 4.08 -52.83
C LEU A 49 22.19 4.18 -52.05
N ILE A 50 23.23 4.76 -52.66
CA ILE A 50 24.50 5.05 -51.98
C ILE A 50 24.29 6.12 -50.90
N GLY A 51 23.54 7.17 -51.20
CA GLY A 51 23.21 8.23 -50.24
C GLY A 51 22.41 7.73 -49.04
N GLU A 52 21.41 6.89 -49.27
CA GLU A 52 20.62 6.24 -48.22
C GLU A 52 21.48 5.28 -47.39
N GLY A 53 22.22 4.38 -48.04
CA GLY A 53 23.04 3.39 -47.34
C GLY A 53 24.09 4.04 -46.44
N LYS A 54 24.78 5.08 -46.92
CA LYS A 54 25.75 5.84 -46.11
C LYS A 54 25.09 6.58 -44.94
N LEU A 55 23.89 7.11 -45.13
CA LEU A 55 23.16 7.81 -44.08
C LEU A 55 22.69 6.84 -42.98
N GLU A 56 22.04 5.74 -43.35
CA GLU A 56 21.49 4.79 -42.38
C GLU A 56 22.60 4.01 -41.66
N ASN A 57 23.67 3.61 -42.36
CA ASN A 57 24.84 2.96 -41.72
C ASN A 57 25.47 3.88 -40.66
N PHE A 58 25.59 5.17 -40.96
CA PHE A 58 26.12 6.14 -39.99
C PHE A 58 25.19 6.30 -38.78
N LEU A 59 23.87 6.31 -39.00
CA LEU A 59 22.89 6.50 -37.92
C LEU A 59 22.68 5.25 -37.07
N GLU A 60 22.94 4.05 -37.59
CA GLU A 60 22.97 2.81 -36.81
C GLU A 60 24.16 2.77 -35.83
N GLU A 61 25.32 3.25 -36.25
CA GLU A 61 26.49 3.38 -35.36
C GLU A 61 26.36 4.58 -34.41
N TRP A 62 25.83 5.70 -34.89
CA TRP A 62 25.74 6.97 -34.16
C TRP A 62 24.31 7.53 -34.23
N PRO A 63 23.45 7.20 -33.26
CA PRO A 63 22.06 7.67 -33.27
C PRO A 63 21.99 9.19 -33.20
N PRO A 64 20.93 9.82 -33.75
CA PRO A 64 20.77 11.27 -33.85
C PRO A 64 20.39 11.89 -32.49
N VAL A 65 21.36 11.90 -31.58
CA VAL A 65 21.32 12.53 -30.26
C VAL A 65 22.15 13.81 -30.29
N ASP A 66 21.81 14.78 -29.43
CA ASP A 66 22.48 16.09 -29.38
C ASP A 66 24.02 16.01 -29.18
N THR A 67 24.50 14.95 -28.51
CA THR A 67 25.93 14.67 -28.33
C THR A 67 26.67 14.33 -29.64
N ASN A 68 25.96 13.76 -30.62
CA ASN A 68 26.54 13.24 -31.85
C ASN A 68 26.53 14.25 -33.01
N VAL A 69 25.92 15.44 -32.83
CA VAL A 69 25.74 16.45 -33.88
C VAL A 69 27.06 16.87 -34.54
N ASN A 70 28.13 17.05 -33.76
CA ASN A 70 29.43 17.46 -34.29
C ASN A 70 30.08 16.35 -35.15
N ARG A 71 29.87 15.09 -34.79
CA ARG A 71 30.34 13.93 -35.57
C ARG A 71 29.52 13.78 -36.86
N ALA A 72 28.20 13.96 -36.77
CA ALA A 72 27.28 13.88 -37.90
C ALA A 72 27.60 14.92 -38.99
N LYS A 73 27.99 16.15 -38.62
CA LYS A 73 28.39 17.20 -39.58
C LYS A 73 29.58 16.80 -40.46
N LEU A 74 30.53 16.01 -39.93
CA LEU A 74 31.71 15.56 -40.68
C LEU A 74 31.43 14.25 -41.43
N GLY A 75 30.77 13.29 -40.79
CA GLY A 75 30.52 11.96 -41.36
C GLY A 75 29.47 11.93 -42.50
N LEU A 76 28.50 12.85 -42.49
CA LEU A 76 27.37 12.81 -43.44
C LEU A 76 27.58 13.67 -44.71
N LEU A 77 28.77 14.23 -44.93
CA LEU A 77 29.04 15.09 -46.09
C LEU A 77 28.88 14.35 -47.43
N GLU A 78 29.36 13.11 -47.51
CA GLU A 78 29.26 12.30 -48.72
C GLU A 78 27.82 11.84 -49.00
N ALA A 79 27.07 11.48 -47.95
CA ALA A 79 25.65 11.16 -48.06
C ALA A 79 24.85 12.38 -48.55
N LYS A 80 25.14 13.56 -47.99
CA LYS A 80 24.53 14.84 -48.41
C LYS A 80 24.81 15.15 -49.88
N ARG A 81 26.06 14.96 -50.35
CA ARG A 81 26.43 15.17 -51.75
C ARG A 81 25.65 14.23 -52.67
N SER A 82 25.61 12.94 -52.34
CA SER A 82 24.96 11.90 -53.15
C SER A 82 23.45 12.15 -53.25
N LEU A 83 22.78 12.46 -52.14
CA LEU A 83 21.34 12.77 -52.13
C LEU A 83 21.00 14.11 -52.82
N SER A 84 21.90 15.10 -52.79
CA SER A 84 21.68 16.39 -53.46
C SER A 84 21.69 16.29 -54.99
N LEU A 85 22.44 15.33 -55.55
CA LEU A 85 22.48 15.07 -57.00
C LEU A 85 21.15 14.50 -57.53
N VAL A 86 20.37 13.87 -56.66
CA VAL A 86 19.10 13.19 -56.99
C VAL A 86 17.92 14.17 -57.09
N ILE A 87 18.00 15.39 -56.54
CA ILE A 87 16.89 16.36 -56.51
C ILE A 87 16.61 17.00 -57.90
N THR A 88 17.42 16.70 -58.91
CA THR A 88 17.24 17.23 -60.27
C THR A 88 16.02 16.66 -61.00
N ASP A 89 15.60 17.25 -62.12
CA ASP A 89 14.47 16.78 -62.96
C ASP A 89 14.57 15.28 -63.35
N ALA A 90 15.79 14.75 -63.40
CA ALA A 90 16.05 13.32 -63.63
C ALA A 90 15.56 12.43 -62.47
N GLY A 91 15.69 12.89 -61.22
CA GLY A 91 15.20 12.17 -60.04
C GLY A 91 13.68 12.24 -59.87
N ILE A 92 13.03 13.29 -60.37
CA ILE A 92 11.56 13.38 -60.43
C ILE A 92 11.02 12.33 -61.40
N LYS A 93 11.65 12.19 -62.58
CA LYS A 93 11.31 11.15 -63.57
C LYS A 93 11.54 9.73 -63.05
N ALA A 94 12.54 9.54 -62.18
CA ALA A 94 12.82 8.27 -61.52
C ALA A 94 11.88 7.96 -60.34
N GLY A 95 11.07 8.92 -59.87
CA GLY A 95 10.17 8.75 -58.72
C GLY A 95 10.87 8.75 -57.35
N VAL A 96 12.16 9.09 -57.30
CA VAL A 96 13.01 8.99 -56.10
C VAL A 96 13.25 10.34 -55.43
N ALA A 97 13.01 11.46 -56.13
CA ALA A 97 13.24 12.81 -55.62
C ALA A 97 12.51 13.11 -54.29
N MET A 98 11.29 12.60 -54.11
CA MET A 98 10.54 12.77 -52.87
C MET A 98 11.23 12.09 -51.68
N ASP A 99 11.57 10.80 -51.82
CA ASP A 99 12.30 10.04 -50.79
C ASP A 99 13.67 10.70 -50.49
N ALA A 100 14.34 11.25 -51.50
CA ALA A 100 15.60 11.98 -51.32
C ALA A 100 15.42 13.25 -50.47
N HIS A 101 14.34 14.00 -50.66
CA HIS A 101 14.01 15.14 -49.80
C HIS A 101 13.72 14.72 -48.35
N LEU A 102 13.05 13.58 -48.14
CA LEU A 102 12.78 13.05 -46.78
C LEU A 102 14.07 12.64 -46.06
N LEU A 103 14.95 11.91 -46.75
CA LEU A 103 16.26 11.51 -46.21
C LEU A 103 17.18 12.72 -45.97
N LEU A 104 17.14 13.73 -46.82
CA LEU A 104 17.86 14.99 -46.58
C LEU A 104 17.30 15.73 -45.36
N GLY A 105 15.99 15.73 -45.15
CA GLY A 105 15.39 16.24 -43.91
C GLY A 105 15.95 15.53 -42.66
N LYS A 106 16.04 14.20 -42.70
CA LYS A 106 16.64 13.36 -41.64
C LYS A 106 18.13 13.66 -41.43
N LEU A 107 18.90 13.78 -42.51
CA LEU A 107 20.32 14.14 -42.47
C LEU A 107 20.54 15.51 -41.83
N GLN A 108 19.76 16.52 -42.23
CA GLN A 108 19.90 17.88 -41.71
C GLN A 108 19.51 17.99 -40.23
N TYR A 109 18.54 17.20 -39.78
CA TYR A 109 18.23 17.05 -38.36
C TYR A 109 19.43 16.47 -37.58
N ALA A 110 20.04 15.38 -38.07
CA ALA A 110 21.23 14.80 -37.45
C ALA A 110 22.41 15.80 -37.39
N CYS A 111 22.53 16.70 -38.38
CA CYS A 111 23.53 17.77 -38.38
C CYS A 111 23.14 19.01 -37.54
N GLY A 112 21.97 19.02 -36.90
CA GLY A 112 21.47 20.15 -36.09
C GLY A 112 21.00 21.37 -36.90
N GLN A 113 20.74 21.22 -38.20
CA GLN A 113 20.25 22.29 -39.09
C GLN A 113 18.73 22.20 -39.27
N TYR A 114 17.97 22.51 -38.21
CA TYR A 114 16.52 22.29 -38.15
C TYR A 114 15.73 23.09 -39.20
N GLY A 115 16.09 24.35 -39.44
CA GLY A 115 15.40 25.21 -40.42
C GLY A 115 15.53 24.72 -41.87
N GLU A 116 16.70 24.21 -42.26
CA GLU A 116 16.91 23.61 -43.58
C GLU A 116 16.17 22.27 -43.70
N GLY A 117 16.11 21.47 -42.64
CA GLY A 117 15.30 20.26 -42.58
C GLY A 117 13.81 20.53 -42.86
N LEU A 118 13.24 21.57 -42.23
CA LEU A 118 11.84 21.98 -42.46
C LEU A 118 11.58 22.42 -43.91
N LYS A 119 12.56 23.05 -44.59
CA LYS A 119 12.44 23.39 -46.02
C LYS A 119 12.35 22.13 -46.89
N HIS A 120 13.20 21.14 -46.64
CA HIS A 120 13.15 19.87 -47.39
C HIS A 120 11.84 19.11 -47.15
N PHE A 121 11.29 19.10 -45.92
CA PHE A 121 9.98 18.48 -45.67
C PHE A 121 8.81 19.22 -46.34
N LYS A 122 8.92 20.55 -46.54
CA LYS A 122 7.95 21.32 -47.33
C LYS A 122 8.05 21.00 -48.83
N MET A 123 9.28 20.87 -49.35
CA MET A 123 9.52 20.48 -50.74
C MET A 123 9.07 19.05 -51.06
N ALA A 124 9.12 18.15 -50.07
CA ALA A 124 8.60 16.78 -50.19
C ALA A 124 7.06 16.67 -50.15
N ASP A 125 6.36 17.78 -49.92
CA ASP A 125 4.90 17.87 -49.77
C ASP A 125 4.29 16.80 -48.84
N LEU A 126 4.92 16.63 -47.67
CA LEU A 126 4.57 15.58 -46.69
C LEU A 126 3.08 15.60 -46.31
N GLN A 127 2.44 16.78 -46.31
CA GLN A 127 1.05 16.96 -45.88
C GLN A 127 0.01 16.41 -46.88
N ASN A 128 0.37 16.26 -48.15
CA ASN A 128 -0.54 15.81 -49.23
C ASN A 128 -0.31 14.35 -49.64
N LEU A 129 0.49 13.59 -48.89
CA LEU A 129 0.72 12.17 -49.17
C LEU A 129 -0.60 11.38 -49.09
N SER A 130 -0.99 10.74 -50.21
CA SER A 130 -2.20 9.91 -50.25
C SER A 130 -2.05 8.67 -49.36
N GLU A 131 -3.07 8.36 -48.55
CA GLU A 131 -3.13 7.20 -47.64
C GLU A 131 -3.20 5.85 -48.39
N LYS A 132 -2.11 5.46 -49.07
CA LYS A 132 -1.98 4.17 -49.76
C LYS A 132 -1.29 3.14 -48.88
N LYS A 133 -1.47 1.85 -49.19
CA LYS A 133 -0.71 0.76 -48.58
C LYS A 133 0.76 0.87 -48.99
N LEU A 134 1.61 1.30 -48.06
CA LEU A 134 3.05 1.44 -48.27
C LEU A 134 3.80 0.12 -47.97
N PRO A 135 4.90 -0.15 -48.70
CA PRO A 135 5.86 -1.19 -48.33
C PRO A 135 6.54 -0.85 -47.00
N LEU A 136 7.16 -1.85 -46.36
CA LEU A 136 7.68 -1.72 -44.98
C LEU A 136 8.70 -0.58 -44.84
N ARG A 137 9.64 -0.48 -45.78
CA ARG A 137 10.65 0.59 -45.84
C ARG A 137 10.01 1.98 -45.93
N SER A 138 9.14 2.20 -46.91
CA SER A 138 8.50 3.51 -47.11
C SER A 138 7.65 3.90 -45.89
N LEU A 139 7.04 2.92 -45.21
CA LEU A 139 6.32 3.17 -43.97
C LEU A 139 7.25 3.68 -42.85
N ARG A 140 8.45 3.09 -42.69
CA ARG A 140 9.47 3.55 -41.75
C ARG A 140 9.93 4.97 -42.06
N ILE A 141 10.28 5.25 -43.31
CA ILE A 141 10.79 6.57 -43.74
C ILE A 141 9.74 7.65 -43.53
N VAL A 142 8.47 7.39 -43.88
CA VAL A 142 7.38 8.34 -43.67
C VAL A 142 7.15 8.57 -42.18
N ALA A 143 7.14 7.52 -41.35
CA ALA A 143 7.01 7.65 -39.90
C ALA A 143 8.14 8.50 -39.28
N GLU A 144 9.39 8.21 -39.64
CA GLU A 144 10.58 8.97 -39.20
C GLU A 144 10.54 10.41 -39.70
N SER A 145 10.06 10.64 -40.92
CA SER A 145 9.96 11.99 -41.48
C SER A 145 8.96 12.85 -40.72
N TYR A 146 7.79 12.31 -40.37
CA TYR A 146 6.82 13.00 -39.50
C TYR A 146 7.38 13.23 -38.09
N ALA A 147 8.04 12.24 -37.51
CA ALA A 147 8.70 12.36 -36.20
C ALA A 147 9.75 13.47 -36.18
N ILE A 148 10.67 13.46 -37.14
CA ILE A 148 11.76 14.42 -37.26
C ILE A 148 11.22 15.82 -37.59
N LYS A 149 10.20 15.93 -38.44
CA LYS A 149 9.52 17.21 -38.68
C LYS A 149 8.96 17.79 -37.38
N GLY A 150 8.29 16.97 -36.56
CA GLY A 150 7.81 17.37 -35.23
C GLY A 150 8.94 17.83 -34.29
N LEU A 151 10.05 17.09 -34.24
CA LEU A 151 11.23 17.44 -33.42
C LEU A 151 11.93 18.72 -33.91
N CYS A 152 12.05 18.91 -35.23
CA CYS A 152 12.55 20.15 -35.82
C CYS A 152 11.67 21.34 -35.45
N LEU A 153 10.34 21.19 -35.52
CA LEU A 153 9.42 22.22 -35.06
C LEU A 153 9.63 22.48 -33.56
N GLN A 154 9.78 21.46 -32.73
CA GLN A 154 10.02 21.66 -31.29
C GLN A 154 11.29 22.50 -31.00
N LYS A 155 12.37 22.32 -31.78
CA LYS A 155 13.65 23.03 -31.60
C LYS A 155 13.76 24.38 -32.33
N ASP A 156 12.78 24.76 -33.14
CA ASP A 156 12.81 26.00 -33.92
C ASP A 156 12.25 27.21 -33.14
N ASP A 157 13.07 28.19 -32.79
CA ASP A 157 12.62 29.40 -32.05
C ASP A 157 12.08 30.52 -32.95
N SER A 158 11.88 30.28 -34.26
CA SER A 158 11.53 31.31 -35.25
C SER A 158 10.15 32.00 -35.07
N ALA A 159 9.27 31.46 -34.22
CA ALA A 159 7.89 31.96 -34.05
C ALA A 159 7.78 33.12 -33.04
N THR A 160 7.59 34.34 -33.53
CA THR A 160 7.55 35.57 -32.69
C THR A 160 6.16 35.91 -32.11
N SER A 161 5.06 35.57 -32.78
CA SER A 161 3.69 35.90 -32.34
C SER A 161 2.96 34.73 -31.66
N LYS A 162 2.09 35.00 -30.68
CA LYS A 162 1.26 33.98 -30.00
C LYS A 162 0.45 33.08 -30.95
N PHE A 163 -0.14 33.66 -32.01
CA PHE A 163 -0.92 32.90 -33.00
C PHE A 163 -0.05 31.89 -33.78
N LYS A 164 1.10 32.34 -34.31
CA LYS A 164 2.06 31.45 -35.00
C LYS A 164 2.62 30.36 -34.08
N LYS A 165 2.74 30.62 -32.78
CA LYS A 165 3.14 29.59 -31.79
C LYS A 165 2.06 28.52 -31.65
N ALA A 166 0.79 28.89 -31.55
CA ALA A 166 -0.32 27.94 -31.48
C ALA A 166 -0.45 27.12 -32.79
N GLU A 167 -0.37 27.75 -33.95
CA GLU A 167 -0.41 27.06 -35.26
C GLU A 167 0.73 26.04 -35.41
N LYS A 168 1.94 26.44 -34.98
CA LYS A 168 3.11 25.57 -34.95
C LYS A 168 2.93 24.40 -33.98
N GLU A 169 2.35 24.64 -32.80
CA GLU A 169 2.06 23.60 -31.82
C GLU A 169 1.01 22.60 -32.33
N ASP A 170 -0.01 23.07 -33.05
CA ASP A 170 -1.00 22.21 -33.70
C ASP A 170 -0.39 21.39 -34.85
N GLU A 171 0.47 21.99 -35.66
CA GLU A 171 1.21 21.26 -36.71
C GLU A 171 2.14 20.20 -36.08
N MET A 172 2.82 20.55 -35.00
CA MET A 172 3.68 19.65 -34.24
C MET A 172 2.89 18.46 -33.66
N ALA A 173 1.72 18.72 -33.04
CA ALA A 173 0.84 17.67 -32.52
C ALA A 173 0.41 16.69 -33.61
N LYS A 174 -0.05 17.20 -34.77
CA LYS A 174 -0.43 16.37 -35.94
C LYS A 174 0.74 15.53 -36.46
N CYS A 175 1.94 16.09 -36.51
CA CYS A 175 3.13 15.36 -36.95
C CYS A 175 3.42 14.18 -36.01
N PHE A 176 3.37 14.39 -34.69
CA PHE A 176 3.59 13.31 -33.73
C PHE A 176 2.46 12.29 -33.70
N GLU A 177 1.20 12.70 -33.90
CA GLU A 177 0.06 11.78 -34.02
C GLU A 177 0.24 10.80 -35.17
N LEU A 178 0.54 11.30 -36.37
CA LEU A 178 0.78 10.50 -37.57
C LEU A 178 2.03 9.64 -37.44
N ALA A 179 3.13 10.21 -36.92
CA ALA A 179 4.34 9.44 -36.66
C ALA A 179 4.07 8.27 -35.72
N SER A 180 3.26 8.49 -34.69
CA SER A 180 2.92 7.46 -33.70
C SER A 180 2.09 6.32 -34.28
N ASP A 181 1.04 6.62 -35.05
CA ASP A 181 0.20 5.60 -35.70
C ASP A 181 0.99 4.77 -36.73
N LEU A 182 1.81 5.45 -37.55
CA LEU A 182 2.65 4.80 -38.54
C LEU A 182 3.75 3.93 -37.91
N SER A 183 4.31 4.36 -36.78
CA SER A 183 5.32 3.59 -36.03
C SER A 183 4.74 2.29 -35.47
N LEU A 184 3.55 2.35 -34.87
CA LEU A 184 2.85 1.16 -34.39
C LEU A 184 2.47 0.21 -35.53
N LEU A 185 2.00 0.76 -36.66
CA LEU A 185 1.69 -0.03 -37.85
C LEU A 185 2.95 -0.68 -38.46
N TYR A 186 4.08 0.03 -38.44
CA TYR A 186 5.37 -0.49 -38.89
C TYR A 186 5.77 -1.72 -38.06
N MET A 187 5.73 -1.62 -36.74
CA MET A 187 6.06 -2.76 -35.86
C MET A 187 5.16 -3.97 -36.07
N GLN A 188 3.85 -3.75 -36.20
CA GLN A 188 2.91 -4.84 -36.48
C GLN A 188 3.20 -5.54 -37.82
N LYS A 189 3.68 -4.81 -38.82
CA LYS A 189 4.10 -5.41 -40.11
C LYS A 189 5.43 -6.15 -39.99
N VAL A 190 6.39 -5.64 -39.21
CA VAL A 190 7.67 -6.33 -38.94
C VAL A 190 7.40 -7.68 -38.28
N ASP A 191 6.63 -7.71 -37.20
CA ASP A 191 6.30 -8.95 -36.47
C ASP A 191 5.56 -9.95 -37.37
N LYS A 192 4.65 -9.48 -38.23
CA LYS A 192 3.95 -10.33 -39.20
C LYS A 192 4.91 -10.97 -40.21
N MET A 193 5.92 -10.24 -40.70
CA MET A 193 6.93 -10.80 -41.60
C MET A 193 7.82 -11.83 -40.89
N GLN A 194 8.25 -11.55 -39.66
CA GLN A 194 9.06 -12.48 -38.87
C GLN A 194 8.29 -13.79 -38.56
N SER A 195 7.01 -13.68 -38.21
CA SER A 195 6.15 -14.84 -37.96
C SER A 195 5.90 -15.66 -39.23
N ALA A 196 5.72 -15.02 -40.39
CA ALA A 196 5.61 -15.69 -41.68
C ALA A 196 6.92 -16.40 -42.09
N ALA A 197 8.08 -15.79 -41.84
CA ALA A 197 9.39 -16.41 -42.08
C ALA A 197 9.62 -17.65 -41.23
N ALA A 198 9.23 -17.61 -39.94
CA ALA A 198 9.31 -18.76 -39.04
C ALA A 198 8.40 -19.93 -39.46
N SER A 199 7.21 -19.65 -40.02
CA SER A 199 6.29 -20.69 -40.52
C SER A 199 6.76 -21.41 -41.79
N ASN A 200 7.63 -20.77 -42.59
CA ASN A 200 8.15 -21.33 -43.85
C ASN A 200 9.39 -22.21 -43.66
N THR A 201 10.04 -22.17 -42.49
CA THR A 201 11.15 -23.06 -42.13
C THR A 201 10.62 -24.13 -41.17
N GLY A 202 10.20 -25.28 -41.71
CA GLY A 202 9.68 -26.43 -40.94
C GLY A 202 10.71 -27.16 -40.07
N SER A 203 11.57 -26.45 -39.33
CA SER A 203 12.54 -27.03 -38.41
C SER A 203 12.17 -26.73 -36.96
N HIS A 204 11.84 -27.78 -36.19
CA HIS A 204 11.55 -27.74 -34.74
C HIS A 204 12.78 -27.54 -33.84
N SER A 205 13.83 -26.87 -34.32
CA SER A 205 15.00 -26.53 -33.52
C SER A 205 14.79 -25.14 -32.90
N PRO A 206 15.12 -24.91 -31.61
CA PRO A 206 15.10 -23.56 -31.05
C PRO A 206 16.17 -22.73 -31.77
N GLN A 207 15.74 -21.92 -32.74
CA GLN A 207 16.62 -20.91 -33.34
C GLN A 207 16.97 -19.87 -32.27
N PRO A 208 18.21 -19.34 -32.25
CA PRO A 208 18.53 -18.22 -31.39
C PRO A 208 17.55 -17.08 -31.68
N ALA A 209 17.03 -16.45 -30.62
CA ALA A 209 16.09 -15.35 -30.74
C ALA A 209 16.64 -14.32 -31.75
N ALA A 210 15.89 -14.08 -32.84
CA ALA A 210 16.25 -13.05 -33.79
C ALA A 210 16.50 -11.73 -33.03
N PRO A 211 17.54 -10.95 -33.36
CA PRO A 211 17.82 -9.71 -32.65
C PRO A 211 16.56 -8.85 -32.67
N GLN A 212 16.03 -8.54 -31.48
CA GLN A 212 14.86 -7.69 -31.33
C GLN A 212 15.19 -6.34 -31.97
N ARG A 213 14.57 -6.05 -33.12
CA ARG A 213 14.73 -4.76 -33.78
C ARG A 213 14.00 -3.73 -32.94
N SER A 214 14.75 -2.93 -32.18
CA SER A 214 14.21 -1.79 -31.44
C SER A 214 13.62 -0.77 -32.42
N LEU A 215 12.62 -0.02 -31.96
CA LEU A 215 11.88 0.93 -32.79
C LEU A 215 12.76 2.12 -33.27
N GLY A 216 13.99 2.23 -32.76
CA GLY A 216 14.91 3.33 -33.02
C GLY A 216 14.54 4.57 -32.20
N GLU A 217 15.54 5.26 -31.66
CA GLU A 217 15.33 6.33 -30.66
C GLU A 217 14.42 7.47 -31.14
N VAL A 218 14.42 7.78 -32.44
CA VAL A 218 13.64 8.88 -33.03
C VAL A 218 12.14 8.58 -32.96
N LEU A 219 11.76 7.35 -33.30
CA LEU A 219 10.36 6.93 -33.29
C LEU A 219 9.86 6.73 -31.85
N GLU A 220 10.70 6.22 -30.94
CA GLU A 220 10.37 6.16 -29.50
C GLU A 220 10.12 7.56 -28.92
N ARG A 221 11.01 8.53 -29.19
CA ARG A 221 10.81 9.92 -28.77
C ARG A 221 9.54 10.52 -29.37
N ALA A 222 9.23 10.23 -30.63
CA ALA A 222 8.01 10.73 -31.27
C ALA A 222 6.74 10.18 -30.64
N LEU A 223 6.73 8.90 -30.26
CA LEU A 223 5.61 8.28 -29.54
C LEU A 223 5.36 8.94 -28.18
N GLU A 224 6.42 9.21 -27.43
CA GLU A 224 6.31 9.89 -26.13
C GLU A 224 5.94 11.38 -26.26
N SER A 225 6.37 12.03 -27.33
CA SER A 225 6.16 13.48 -27.54
C SER A 225 4.71 13.80 -27.93
N ALA A 226 3.99 12.86 -28.56
CA ALA A 226 2.61 13.05 -28.99
C ALA A 226 1.68 13.41 -27.81
N SER A 227 1.75 12.66 -26.71
CA SER A 227 0.95 12.94 -25.52
C SER A 227 1.46 14.17 -24.76
N HIS A 228 2.77 14.36 -24.67
CA HIS A 228 3.40 15.48 -23.94
C HIS A 228 3.05 16.85 -24.54
N VAL A 229 3.02 16.96 -25.87
CA VAL A 229 2.64 18.19 -26.56
C VAL A 229 1.20 18.58 -26.24
N LEU A 230 0.28 17.61 -26.25
CA LEU A 230 -1.14 17.84 -25.93
C LEU A 230 -1.34 18.25 -24.46
N GLN A 231 -0.55 17.67 -23.54
CA GLN A 231 -0.55 18.08 -22.13
C GLN A 231 -0.05 19.52 -21.94
N ARG A 232 1.01 19.94 -22.66
CA ARG A 232 1.50 21.33 -22.64
C ARG A 232 0.46 22.34 -23.14
N GLN A 233 -0.41 21.93 -24.06
CA GLN A 233 -1.54 22.75 -24.54
C GLN A 233 -2.71 22.81 -23.55
N GLY A 234 -2.66 22.07 -22.43
CA GLY A 234 -3.76 21.95 -21.47
C GLY A 234 -4.91 21.05 -21.95
N ARG A 235 -4.72 20.28 -23.03
CA ARG A 235 -5.73 19.40 -23.63
C ARG A 235 -5.63 17.97 -23.07
N TRP A 236 -5.89 17.83 -21.77
CA TRP A 236 -5.74 16.57 -21.03
C TRP A 236 -6.59 15.43 -21.60
N ASP A 237 -7.83 15.69 -22.00
CA ASP A 237 -8.72 14.67 -22.60
C ASP A 237 -8.15 14.09 -23.90
N ALA A 238 -7.58 14.96 -24.76
CA ALA A 238 -7.00 14.53 -26.03
C ALA A 238 -5.70 13.75 -25.80
N ALA A 239 -4.90 14.15 -24.80
CA ALA A 239 -3.71 13.41 -24.40
C ALA A 239 -4.05 12.02 -23.85
N ALA A 240 -5.09 11.91 -23.01
CA ALA A 240 -5.57 10.63 -22.48
C ALA A 240 -6.09 9.71 -23.59
N GLU A 241 -6.91 10.21 -24.50
CA GLU A 241 -7.35 9.43 -25.67
C GLU A 241 -6.18 9.00 -26.55
N ARG A 242 -5.14 9.83 -26.70
CA ARG A 242 -3.95 9.44 -27.47
C ARG A 242 -3.19 8.28 -26.83
N MET A 243 -3.07 8.27 -25.51
CA MET A 243 -2.47 7.17 -24.76
C MET A 243 -3.36 5.91 -24.81
N ARG A 244 -4.68 6.08 -24.77
CA ARG A 244 -5.62 4.96 -25.01
C ARG A 244 -5.46 4.39 -26.41
N ASP A 245 -5.29 5.22 -27.44
CA ASP A 245 -5.08 4.78 -28.81
C ASP A 245 -3.79 3.96 -28.97
N SER A 246 -2.69 4.36 -28.31
CA SER A 246 -1.45 3.59 -28.37
C SER A 246 -1.56 2.25 -27.63
N LEU A 247 -2.30 2.20 -26.51
CA LEU A 247 -2.53 0.96 -25.75
C LEU A 247 -3.55 0.01 -26.43
N ARG A 248 -4.54 0.57 -27.14
CA ARG A 248 -5.54 -0.18 -27.93
C ARG A 248 -4.94 -0.88 -29.15
N ALA A 249 -3.82 -0.40 -29.67
CA ALA A 249 -3.10 -1.09 -30.74
C ALA A 249 -2.63 -2.48 -30.28
N VAL A 250 -2.71 -3.48 -31.17
CA VAL A 250 -2.23 -4.85 -30.91
C VAL A 250 -0.74 -4.83 -30.56
N GLU A 251 -0.37 -5.54 -29.51
CA GLU A 251 1.00 -5.63 -28.98
C GLU A 251 1.97 -6.20 -30.01
N SER A 252 3.16 -5.62 -30.04
CA SER A 252 4.28 -6.01 -30.90
C SER A 252 5.57 -6.09 -30.09
N SER A 253 6.50 -6.95 -30.48
CA SER A 253 7.70 -7.30 -29.72
C SER A 253 8.59 -6.10 -29.35
N GLY A 254 8.73 -5.10 -30.24
CA GLY A 254 9.47 -3.87 -29.95
C GLY A 254 8.62 -2.71 -29.40
N SER A 255 7.35 -2.94 -29.07
CA SER A 255 6.45 -1.89 -28.54
C SER A 255 6.35 -1.86 -27.01
N HIS A 256 6.88 -2.87 -26.31
CA HIS A 256 6.71 -3.06 -24.87
C HIS A 256 7.16 -1.84 -24.04
N ALA A 257 8.35 -1.29 -24.31
CA ALA A 257 8.90 -0.15 -23.56
C ALA A 257 8.02 1.11 -23.69
N VAL A 258 7.50 1.39 -24.90
CA VAL A 258 6.61 2.54 -25.13
C VAL A 258 5.26 2.32 -24.46
N ARG A 259 4.70 1.10 -24.57
CA ARG A 259 3.43 0.74 -23.94
C ARG A 259 3.51 0.88 -22.43
N LEU A 260 4.61 0.45 -21.82
CA LEU A 260 4.85 0.57 -20.39
C LEU A 260 4.81 2.04 -19.95
N LYS A 261 5.59 2.90 -20.59
CA LYS A 261 5.60 4.34 -20.27
C LYS A 261 4.24 5.01 -20.54
N ALA A 262 3.58 4.66 -21.63
CA ALA A 262 2.25 5.18 -21.95
C ALA A 262 1.20 4.74 -20.92
N ALA A 263 1.28 3.50 -20.42
CA ALA A 263 0.43 2.97 -19.37
C ALA A 263 0.65 3.71 -18.05
N CYS A 264 1.91 3.87 -17.60
CA CYS A 264 2.20 4.60 -16.36
C CYS A 264 1.72 6.06 -16.43
N ARG A 265 2.00 6.76 -17.53
CA ARG A 265 1.52 8.15 -17.71
C ARG A 265 0.00 8.27 -17.77
N LEU A 266 -0.67 7.30 -18.41
CA LEU A 266 -2.13 7.27 -18.41
C LEU A 266 -2.66 7.08 -16.98
N ALA A 267 -2.10 6.13 -16.23
CA ALA A 267 -2.46 5.91 -14.83
C ALA A 267 -2.21 7.16 -13.96
N GLU A 268 -1.08 7.84 -14.12
CA GLU A 268 -0.79 9.13 -13.46
C GLU A 268 -1.86 10.17 -13.76
N THR A 269 -2.23 10.34 -15.04
CA THR A 269 -3.26 11.31 -15.43
C THR A 269 -4.64 10.96 -14.89
N LEU A 270 -4.98 9.67 -14.80
CA LEU A 270 -6.25 9.21 -14.22
C LEU A 270 -6.26 9.41 -12.70
N LEU A 271 -5.15 9.16 -12.01
CA LEU A 271 -5.03 9.37 -10.56
C LEU A 271 -5.07 10.85 -10.18
N GLN A 272 -4.51 11.74 -11.00
CA GLN A 272 -4.52 13.19 -10.78
C GLN A 272 -5.86 13.85 -11.14
N ALA A 273 -6.66 13.24 -12.01
CA ALA A 273 -7.97 13.76 -12.37
C ALA A 273 -8.91 13.73 -11.16
N LEU A 274 -9.64 14.84 -10.94
CA LEU A 274 -10.65 14.93 -9.88
C LEU A 274 -11.76 13.90 -10.14
N PRO A 275 -12.23 13.18 -9.10
CA PRO A 275 -13.13 12.05 -9.26
C PRO A 275 -14.50 12.44 -9.85
N GLY A 276 -14.99 11.60 -10.77
CA GLY A 276 -16.42 11.48 -11.11
C GLY A 276 -16.93 12.25 -12.34
N ASP A 277 -16.59 13.53 -12.53
CA ASP A 277 -17.35 14.37 -13.47
C ASP A 277 -16.76 14.49 -14.89
N LYS A 278 -15.54 13.99 -15.16
CA LYS A 278 -14.88 14.13 -16.47
C LYS A 278 -14.43 12.81 -17.11
N TYR A 279 -14.64 11.68 -16.45
CA TYR A 279 -14.22 10.39 -16.98
C TYR A 279 -15.08 9.98 -18.19
N LYS A 280 -14.41 9.65 -19.30
CA LYS A 280 -15.06 9.07 -20.48
C LYS A 280 -14.51 7.68 -20.72
N PRO A 281 -15.37 6.64 -20.84
CA PRO A 281 -14.92 5.29 -21.08
C PRO A 281 -14.22 5.17 -22.44
N PRO A 282 -13.17 4.35 -22.56
CA PRO A 282 -12.45 4.14 -23.82
C PRO A 282 -13.39 3.76 -24.96
N GLY A 283 -13.43 4.59 -26.01
CA GLY A 283 -14.24 4.33 -27.22
C GLY A 283 -15.60 5.05 -27.27
N THR A 284 -15.99 5.76 -26.21
CA THR A 284 -17.21 6.62 -26.23
C THR A 284 -16.96 8.03 -26.76
N GLY A 285 -15.68 8.43 -26.91
CA GLY A 285 -15.26 9.70 -27.47
C GLY A 285 -15.36 9.77 -28.99
N VAL A 286 -16.56 9.97 -29.52
CA VAL A 286 -16.74 10.67 -30.81
C VAL A 286 -16.85 12.16 -30.48
N VAL A 287 -15.73 12.82 -30.17
CA VAL A 287 -15.72 14.28 -30.01
C VAL A 287 -14.51 14.86 -30.73
N GLY A 288 -14.78 15.46 -31.90
CA GLY A 288 -13.90 16.43 -32.54
C GLY A 288 -12.56 15.91 -33.06
N ARG A 289 -12.56 14.92 -33.96
CA ARG A 289 -11.37 14.61 -34.78
C ARG A 289 -11.10 15.80 -35.70
N VAL A 290 -9.99 16.51 -35.48
CA VAL A 290 -9.52 17.62 -36.34
C VAL A 290 -9.01 17.12 -37.70
N THR A 291 -8.99 15.82 -37.96
CA THR A 291 -8.83 15.31 -39.33
C THR A 291 -9.77 14.12 -39.55
N ALA A 292 -10.67 14.30 -40.52
CA ALA A 292 -11.44 13.24 -41.10
C ALA A 292 -10.50 12.27 -41.83
N SER A 293 -10.07 11.20 -41.14
CA SER A 293 -9.73 9.94 -41.83
C SER A 293 -10.69 8.86 -41.34
N ALA A 294 -11.41 8.28 -42.30
CA ALA A 294 -12.50 7.33 -42.09
C ALA A 294 -12.02 6.06 -41.37
N PRO A 295 -12.92 5.33 -40.67
CA PRO A 295 -12.62 3.97 -40.21
C PRO A 295 -12.25 3.10 -41.43
N GLY A 296 -10.96 2.79 -41.58
CA GLY A 296 -10.41 2.14 -42.77
C GLY A 296 -9.16 2.79 -43.37
N SER A 297 -8.66 3.91 -42.81
CA SER A 297 -7.39 4.53 -43.21
C SER A 297 -6.25 3.51 -43.22
N ALA A 298 -5.48 3.47 -44.32
CA ALA A 298 -4.38 2.52 -44.53
C ALA A 298 -3.21 2.72 -43.54
N TRP A 299 -3.20 3.84 -42.80
CA TRP A 299 -2.12 4.26 -41.92
C TRP A 299 -2.41 4.08 -40.43
N ARG A 300 -3.59 3.54 -40.07
CA ARG A 300 -3.89 3.21 -38.67
C ARG A 300 -3.39 1.83 -38.28
N PRO A 301 -2.87 1.66 -37.05
CA PRO A 301 -2.52 0.35 -36.53
C PRO A 301 -3.77 -0.51 -36.32
N ARG A 302 -3.57 -1.82 -36.26
CA ARG A 302 -4.62 -2.77 -35.88
C ARG A 302 -4.86 -2.67 -34.40
N ASN A 303 -6.12 -2.56 -33.99
CA ASN A 303 -6.52 -2.49 -32.60
C ASN A 303 -7.06 -3.83 -32.11
N TYR A 304 -7.01 -4.05 -30.79
CA TYR A 304 -7.74 -5.15 -30.15
C TYR A 304 -9.24 -5.01 -30.45
N ALA A 305 -9.83 -6.07 -31.00
CA ALA A 305 -11.26 -6.14 -31.27
C ALA A 305 -11.74 -7.59 -31.09
N ALA A 306 -12.49 -7.84 -30.02
CA ALA A 306 -13.17 -9.12 -29.78
C ALA A 306 -14.50 -8.88 -29.07
N HIS A 307 -15.47 -9.75 -29.33
CA HIS A 307 -16.87 -9.55 -28.93
C HIS A 307 -17.09 -9.50 -27.41
N ASN A 308 -16.20 -10.12 -26.61
CA ASN A 308 -16.28 -10.17 -25.14
C ASN A 308 -15.11 -9.44 -24.46
N GLN A 309 -14.63 -8.33 -25.03
CA GLN A 309 -13.56 -7.56 -24.39
C GLN A 309 -14.07 -6.78 -23.18
N PHE A 310 -13.30 -6.84 -22.10
CA PHE A 310 -13.52 -5.98 -20.95
C PHE A 310 -13.24 -4.52 -21.33
N ILE A 311 -14.19 -3.64 -21.07
CA ILE A 311 -14.08 -2.19 -21.28
C ILE A 311 -14.29 -1.54 -19.92
N PRO A 312 -13.29 -0.81 -19.39
CA PRO A 312 -13.42 -0.09 -18.14
C PRO A 312 -14.62 0.87 -18.16
N ARG A 313 -15.41 0.84 -17.08
CA ARG A 313 -16.60 1.68 -16.92
C ARG A 313 -16.30 2.96 -16.17
N ASN A 314 -15.28 2.93 -15.30
CA ASN A 314 -14.90 4.02 -14.43
C ASN A 314 -13.37 4.21 -14.38
N GLU A 315 -12.94 5.32 -13.77
CA GLU A 315 -11.52 5.65 -13.59
C GLU A 315 -10.76 4.58 -12.81
N TYR A 316 -11.42 3.92 -11.86
CA TYR A 316 -10.86 2.90 -10.98
C TYR A 316 -10.45 1.64 -11.77
N GLU A 317 -11.39 1.09 -12.53
CA GLU A 317 -11.21 -0.08 -13.38
C GLU A 317 -10.15 0.19 -14.45
N GLU A 318 -10.14 1.38 -15.07
CA GLU A 318 -9.15 1.70 -16.11
C GLU A 318 -7.75 1.83 -15.50
N THR A 319 -7.61 2.53 -14.38
CA THR A 319 -6.32 2.73 -13.73
C THR A 319 -5.72 1.39 -13.28
N LEU A 320 -6.51 0.53 -12.62
CA LEU A 320 -6.05 -0.79 -12.19
C LEU A 320 -5.70 -1.68 -13.39
N LEU A 321 -6.54 -1.71 -14.43
CA LEU A 321 -6.26 -2.49 -15.64
C LEU A 321 -4.95 -2.06 -16.29
N VAL A 322 -4.75 -0.75 -16.45
CA VAL A 322 -3.55 -0.21 -17.10
C VAL A 322 -2.30 -0.49 -16.27
N LEU A 323 -2.38 -0.38 -14.94
CA LEU A 323 -1.26 -0.69 -14.04
C LEU A 323 -0.94 -2.18 -14.01
N LEU A 324 -1.93 -3.08 -14.04
CA LEU A 324 -1.69 -4.53 -14.11
C LEU A 324 -1.08 -4.94 -15.47
N ILE A 325 -1.48 -4.28 -16.56
CA ILE A 325 -0.83 -4.45 -17.86
C ILE A 325 0.63 -3.98 -17.77
N ALA A 326 0.87 -2.81 -17.18
CA ALA A 326 2.22 -2.28 -16.97
C ALA A 326 3.08 -3.23 -16.13
N GLU A 327 2.53 -3.78 -15.04
CA GLU A 327 3.18 -4.79 -14.20
C GLU A 327 3.57 -6.01 -15.02
N SER A 328 2.65 -6.56 -15.81
CA SER A 328 2.93 -7.74 -16.64
C SER A 328 4.06 -7.52 -17.66
N ILE A 329 4.19 -6.29 -18.18
CA ILE A 329 5.26 -5.90 -19.11
C ILE A 329 6.58 -5.74 -18.34
N ALA A 330 6.56 -5.06 -17.18
CA ALA A 330 7.74 -4.86 -16.34
C ALA A 330 8.33 -6.20 -15.88
N VAL A 331 7.49 -7.14 -15.44
CA VAL A 331 7.90 -8.49 -15.02
C VAL A 331 8.55 -9.28 -16.17
N ARG A 332 8.05 -9.15 -17.40
CA ARG A 332 8.65 -9.79 -18.58
C ARG A 332 10.03 -9.23 -18.91
N ASN A 333 10.24 -7.94 -18.67
CA ASN A 333 11.52 -7.25 -18.90
C ASN A 333 12.50 -7.43 -17.73
N ALA A 334 12.08 -8.02 -16.61
CA ALA A 334 12.92 -8.21 -15.45
C ALA A 334 14.05 -9.21 -15.73
N VAL A 335 15.29 -8.79 -15.47
CA VAL A 335 16.47 -9.62 -15.68
C VAL A 335 16.82 -10.39 -14.41
N LEU A 336 16.62 -11.71 -14.42
CA LEU A 336 16.87 -12.59 -13.28
C LEU A 336 18.36 -12.91 -13.07
N SER A 337 19.20 -12.73 -14.10
CA SER A 337 20.64 -12.99 -14.03
C SER A 337 21.35 -11.98 -13.11
N GLN A 338 22.09 -12.47 -12.11
CA GLN A 338 22.84 -11.64 -11.16
C GLN A 338 24.27 -11.29 -11.62
N SER A 339 24.68 -11.72 -12.82
CA SER A 339 26.03 -11.45 -13.33
C SER A 339 26.28 -9.94 -13.54
N PRO A 340 27.54 -9.46 -13.42
CA PRO A 340 27.86 -8.03 -13.49
C PRO A 340 27.57 -7.40 -14.86
N GLU A 341 27.56 -8.20 -15.92
CA GLU A 341 27.28 -7.76 -17.31
C GLU A 341 25.87 -7.19 -17.49
N PHE A 342 24.89 -7.69 -16.73
CA PHE A 342 23.50 -7.22 -16.80
C PHE A 342 23.15 -6.17 -15.75
N LYS A 343 24.14 -5.63 -15.02
CA LYS A 343 23.86 -4.68 -13.92
C LYS A 343 23.07 -3.46 -14.40
N ASP A 344 23.48 -2.85 -15.52
CA ASP A 344 22.84 -1.63 -16.01
C ASP A 344 21.41 -1.91 -16.54
N VAL A 345 21.22 -3.07 -17.18
CA VAL A 345 19.90 -3.51 -17.65
C VAL A 345 18.97 -3.81 -16.48
N ARG A 346 19.48 -4.42 -15.39
CA ARG A 346 18.72 -4.63 -14.15
C ARG A 346 18.28 -3.32 -13.51
N ILE A 347 19.19 -2.34 -13.41
CA ILE A 347 18.86 -1.02 -12.85
C ILE A 347 17.77 -0.33 -13.69
N SER A 348 17.87 -0.41 -15.02
CA SER A 348 16.84 0.15 -15.91
C SER A 348 15.49 -0.55 -15.75
N ALA A 349 15.47 -1.89 -15.78
CA ALA A 349 14.24 -2.66 -15.62
C ALA A 349 13.61 -2.46 -14.23
N TYR A 350 14.44 -2.29 -13.19
CA TYR A 350 13.99 -1.98 -11.84
C TYR A 350 13.33 -0.61 -11.77
N ARG A 351 13.94 0.45 -12.32
CA ARG A 351 13.33 1.80 -12.33
C ARG A 351 11.96 1.81 -13.01
N ASP A 352 11.83 1.06 -14.10
CA ASP A 352 10.56 0.93 -14.80
C ASP A 352 9.51 0.20 -13.94
N ALA A 353 9.92 -0.85 -13.21
CA ALA A 353 9.04 -1.58 -12.30
C ALA A 353 8.67 -0.76 -11.05
N GLU A 354 9.62 -0.04 -10.46
CA GLU A 354 9.45 0.84 -9.30
C GLU A 354 8.33 1.85 -9.54
N MET A 355 8.36 2.53 -10.69
CA MET A 355 7.29 3.47 -11.08
C MET A 355 5.92 2.81 -11.14
N VAL A 356 5.83 1.57 -11.63
CA VAL A 356 4.56 0.83 -11.68
C VAL A 356 4.06 0.51 -10.28
N TYR A 357 4.92 0.00 -9.40
CA TYR A 357 4.54 -0.39 -8.05
C TYR A 357 4.21 0.81 -7.16
N ASP A 358 4.86 1.96 -7.36
CA ASP A 358 4.53 3.21 -6.66
C ASP A 358 3.14 3.71 -7.06
N LEU A 359 2.84 3.73 -8.36
CA LEU A 359 1.51 4.11 -8.85
C LEU A 359 0.43 3.11 -8.40
N LEU A 360 0.76 1.82 -8.39
CA LEU A 360 -0.13 0.78 -7.86
C LEU A 360 -0.37 0.97 -6.37
N THR A 361 0.65 1.33 -5.60
CA THR A 361 0.53 1.65 -4.17
C THR A 361 -0.41 2.84 -3.96
N VAL A 362 -0.22 3.93 -4.69
CA VAL A 362 -1.10 5.12 -4.58
C VAL A 362 -2.55 4.78 -4.96
N ALA A 363 -2.76 4.06 -6.05
CA ALA A 363 -4.09 3.68 -6.52
C ALA A 363 -4.82 2.76 -5.52
N THR A 364 -4.15 1.69 -5.09
CA THR A 364 -4.71 0.69 -4.19
C THR A 364 -4.95 1.24 -2.79
N VAL A 365 -4.07 2.08 -2.24
CA VAL A 365 -4.27 2.72 -0.93
C VAL A 365 -5.45 3.71 -0.99
N ARG A 366 -5.55 4.52 -2.05
CA ARG A 366 -6.67 5.47 -2.22
C ARG A 366 -8.04 4.77 -2.28
N TRP A 367 -8.10 3.56 -2.83
CA TRP A 367 -9.34 2.78 -2.94
C TRP A 367 -9.45 1.63 -1.93
N ASN A 368 -8.52 1.59 -0.97
CA ASN A 368 -8.46 0.60 0.11
C ASN A 368 -8.44 -0.88 -0.38
N GLN A 369 -7.72 -1.14 -1.48
CA GLN A 369 -7.51 -2.46 -2.08
C GLN A 369 -6.08 -2.97 -1.81
N ILE A 370 -5.69 -2.99 -0.54
CA ILE A 370 -4.32 -3.31 -0.11
C ILE A 370 -3.96 -4.78 -0.37
N ALA A 371 -4.94 -5.68 -0.38
CA ALA A 371 -4.72 -7.11 -0.69
C ALA A 371 -4.13 -7.32 -2.09
N LEU A 372 -4.66 -6.62 -3.11
CA LEU A 372 -4.13 -6.67 -4.47
C LEU A 372 -2.67 -6.18 -4.51
N LEU A 373 -2.36 -5.12 -3.75
CA LEU A 373 -1.01 -4.58 -3.67
C LEU A 373 -0.03 -5.58 -3.06
N GLN A 374 -0.43 -6.28 -1.99
CA GLN A 374 0.42 -7.28 -1.34
C GLN A 374 0.82 -8.39 -2.31
N GLU A 375 -0.13 -8.93 -3.08
CA GLU A 375 0.18 -9.97 -4.06
C GLU A 375 1.13 -9.48 -5.16
N SER A 376 0.90 -8.26 -5.66
CA SER A 376 1.75 -7.64 -6.69
C SER A 376 3.15 -7.33 -6.16
N LEU A 377 3.29 -6.86 -4.92
CA LEU A 377 4.58 -6.63 -4.25
C LEU A 377 5.32 -7.95 -3.95
N GLU A 378 4.60 -9.02 -3.59
CA GLU A 378 5.19 -10.35 -3.40
C GLU A 378 5.75 -10.91 -4.73
N ARG A 379 5.08 -10.64 -5.85
CA ARG A 379 5.58 -11.00 -7.18
C ARG A 379 6.84 -10.22 -7.53
N SER A 380 6.95 -8.94 -7.15
CA SER A 380 8.15 -8.14 -7.45
C SER A 380 9.38 -8.52 -6.66
N LEU A 381 9.20 -8.95 -5.40
CA LEU A 381 10.30 -9.44 -4.57
C LEU A 381 11.08 -10.61 -5.19
N LYS A 382 10.48 -11.35 -6.15
CA LYS A 382 11.16 -12.44 -6.87
C LYS A 382 12.31 -11.98 -7.76
N PHE A 383 12.31 -10.71 -8.20
CA PHE A 383 13.35 -10.17 -9.09
C PHE A 383 14.05 -8.92 -8.56
N SER A 384 13.51 -8.26 -7.52
CA SER A 384 14.18 -7.14 -6.82
C SER A 384 14.97 -7.63 -5.61
N PHE A 385 16.26 -7.87 -5.79
CA PHE A 385 17.15 -8.34 -4.72
C PHE A 385 17.69 -7.17 -3.89
N GLU A 386 17.47 -7.21 -2.57
CA GLU A 386 17.98 -6.23 -1.59
C GLU A 386 17.59 -4.76 -1.85
N GLU A 387 16.53 -4.51 -2.62
CA GLU A 387 16.03 -3.16 -2.90
C GLU A 387 15.13 -2.63 -1.77
N ILE A 388 15.66 -1.68 -1.00
CA ILE A 388 15.10 -1.21 0.28
C ILE A 388 13.66 -0.70 0.14
N HIS A 389 13.39 0.10 -0.90
CA HIS A 389 12.10 0.76 -1.10
C HIS A 389 10.96 -0.25 -1.21
N LEU A 390 11.12 -1.29 -2.04
CA LEU A 390 10.09 -2.29 -2.24
C LEU A 390 9.86 -3.16 -0.98
N TRP A 391 10.93 -3.54 -0.29
CA TRP A 391 10.82 -4.27 0.99
C TRP A 391 10.06 -3.44 2.02
N LYS A 392 10.28 -2.11 2.06
CA LYS A 392 9.54 -1.19 2.93
C LYS A 392 8.07 -1.10 2.54
N GLN A 393 7.75 -0.92 1.25
CA GLN A 393 6.35 -0.90 0.79
C GLN A 393 5.64 -2.23 1.07
N TYR A 394 6.32 -3.36 0.89
CA TYR A 394 5.78 -4.67 1.19
C TYR A 394 5.48 -4.83 2.68
N GLY A 395 6.42 -4.44 3.55
CA GLY A 395 6.22 -4.45 5.00
C GLY A 395 5.03 -3.59 5.43
N LEU A 396 4.90 -2.38 4.89
CA LEU A 396 3.78 -1.48 5.16
C LEU A 396 2.45 -2.04 4.63
N SER A 397 2.43 -2.69 3.47
CA SER A 397 1.23 -3.32 2.92
C SER A 397 0.74 -4.47 3.81
N LEU A 398 1.66 -5.29 4.34
CA LEU A 398 1.36 -6.37 5.28
C LEU A 398 0.82 -5.83 6.61
N MET A 399 1.39 -4.72 7.11
CA MET A 399 0.85 -4.01 8.28
C MET A 399 -0.58 -3.53 8.02
N GLY A 400 -0.85 -2.98 6.83
CA GLY A 400 -2.18 -2.49 6.45
C GLY A 400 -3.26 -3.57 6.37
N ILE A 401 -2.89 -4.80 6.00
CA ILE A 401 -3.81 -5.96 5.96
C ILE A 401 -4.00 -6.57 7.35
N GLY A 402 -3.01 -6.46 8.23
CA GLY A 402 -3.01 -7.04 9.58
C GLY A 402 -2.20 -8.33 9.73
N HIS A 403 -1.32 -8.65 8.77
CA HIS A 403 -0.39 -9.78 8.88
C HIS A 403 0.89 -9.39 9.64
N PHE A 404 0.73 -9.13 10.94
CA PHE A 404 1.75 -8.50 11.78
C PHE A 404 3.03 -9.32 11.98
N GLU A 405 2.94 -10.65 12.07
CA GLU A 405 4.13 -11.52 12.22
C GLU A 405 5.03 -11.46 10.97
N HIS A 406 4.41 -11.54 9.79
CA HIS A 406 5.11 -11.46 8.50
C HIS A 406 5.67 -10.05 8.29
N ALA A 407 4.89 -9.02 8.64
CA ALA A 407 5.35 -7.63 8.58
C ALA A 407 6.58 -7.39 9.47
N LEU A 408 6.62 -7.95 10.69
CA LEU A 408 7.78 -7.86 11.57
C LEU A 408 9.02 -8.55 10.97
N ALA A 409 8.86 -9.71 10.34
CA ALA A 409 9.96 -10.41 9.66
C ALA A 409 10.53 -9.58 8.50
N VAL A 410 9.66 -8.98 7.68
CA VAL A 410 10.05 -8.09 6.57
C VAL A 410 10.75 -6.84 7.10
N LEU A 411 10.23 -6.22 8.17
CA LEU A 411 10.86 -5.04 8.79
C LEU A 411 12.23 -5.36 9.38
N LYS A 412 12.45 -6.56 9.94
CA LYS A 412 13.77 -7.00 10.39
C LYS A 412 14.79 -6.99 9.23
N GLU A 413 14.39 -7.42 8.04
CA GLU A 413 15.23 -7.31 6.83
C GLU A 413 15.43 -5.86 6.37
N VAL A 414 14.38 -5.03 6.39
CA VAL A 414 14.50 -3.60 6.06
C VAL A 414 15.49 -2.89 7.00
N ILE A 415 15.43 -3.18 8.30
CA ILE A 415 16.35 -2.64 9.31
C ILE A 415 17.81 -3.10 9.06
N ARG A 416 18.00 -4.32 8.55
CA ARG A 416 19.32 -4.85 8.15
C ARG A 416 19.88 -4.08 6.95
N LEU A 417 19.05 -3.81 5.96
CA LEU A 417 19.44 -3.11 4.73
C LEU A 417 19.65 -1.60 4.95
N GLU A 418 18.80 -0.97 5.76
CA GLU A 418 18.85 0.46 6.08
C GLU A 418 19.07 0.69 7.59
N PRO A 419 20.32 0.60 8.08
CA PRO A 419 20.59 0.71 9.51
C PRO A 419 20.38 2.12 10.06
N ASN A 420 20.38 3.17 9.21
CA ASN A 420 20.31 4.56 9.65
C ASN A 420 18.89 5.08 9.89
N ASP A 421 17.86 4.45 9.32
CA ASP A 421 16.48 4.92 9.48
C ASP A 421 15.90 4.49 10.84
N VAL A 422 15.59 5.50 11.67
CA VAL A 422 14.97 5.34 13.00
C VAL A 422 13.51 4.89 12.87
N SER A 423 12.82 5.32 11.80
CA SER A 423 11.37 5.10 11.64
C SER A 423 11.04 3.61 11.48
N ASN A 424 11.86 2.85 10.74
CA ASN A 424 11.68 1.41 10.54
C ASN A 424 11.75 0.65 11.88
N CYS A 425 12.66 1.03 12.78
CA CYS A 425 12.75 0.43 14.12
C CYS A 425 11.53 0.77 14.99
N LEU A 426 11.03 2.01 14.92
CA LEU A 426 9.83 2.42 15.65
C LEU A 426 8.57 1.72 15.12
N LEU A 427 8.44 1.53 13.80
CA LEU A 427 7.35 0.74 13.21
C LEU A 427 7.38 -0.71 13.69
N ALA A 428 8.56 -1.35 13.72
CA ALA A 428 8.71 -2.70 14.28
C ALA A 428 8.33 -2.74 15.77
N ALA A 429 8.73 -1.74 16.56
CA ALA A 429 8.34 -1.63 17.96
C ALA A 429 6.82 -1.45 18.13
N LYS A 430 6.17 -0.62 17.31
CA LYS A 430 4.70 -0.43 17.31
C LYS A 430 3.98 -1.75 17.12
N ILE A 431 4.37 -2.55 16.12
CA ILE A 431 3.76 -3.87 15.87
C ILE A 431 3.92 -4.80 17.08
N CYS A 432 5.12 -4.81 17.67
CA CYS A 432 5.40 -5.63 18.86
C CYS A 432 4.53 -5.24 20.05
N TYR A 433 4.28 -3.95 20.26
CA TYR A 433 3.48 -3.45 21.37
C TYR A 433 1.97 -3.59 21.14
N GLU A 434 1.46 -3.25 19.94
CA GLU A 434 0.02 -3.15 19.68
C GLU A 434 -0.62 -4.49 19.31
N HIS A 435 0.09 -5.35 18.56
CA HIS A 435 -0.52 -6.51 17.91
C HIS A 435 0.07 -7.86 18.32
N LEU A 436 1.39 -7.94 18.54
CA LEU A 436 2.04 -9.22 18.84
C LEU A 436 2.20 -9.49 20.35
N ASN A 437 1.93 -8.50 21.20
CA ASN A 437 2.15 -8.56 22.65
C ASN A 437 3.56 -9.07 23.02
N LEU A 438 4.58 -8.56 22.33
CA LEU A 438 6.00 -8.86 22.54
C LEU A 438 6.75 -7.64 23.11
N PRO A 439 6.45 -7.21 24.36
CA PRO A 439 6.96 -5.96 24.88
C PRO A 439 8.49 -5.96 25.09
N LYS A 440 9.12 -7.13 25.24
CA LYS A 440 10.59 -7.26 25.32
C LYS A 440 11.26 -6.99 23.98
N GLU A 441 10.77 -7.60 22.89
CA GLU A 441 11.31 -7.34 21.55
C GLU A 441 11.06 -5.90 21.14
N GLY A 442 9.87 -5.36 21.42
CA GLY A 442 9.55 -3.96 21.18
C GLY A 442 10.52 -3.01 21.88
N THR A 443 10.84 -3.23 23.16
CA THR A 443 11.80 -2.39 23.90
C THR A 443 13.21 -2.48 23.32
N ASN A 444 13.63 -3.64 22.80
CA ASN A 444 14.91 -3.78 22.12
C ASN A 444 14.96 -2.96 20.83
N PHE A 445 13.90 -3.00 20.00
CA PHE A 445 13.81 -2.18 18.80
C PHE A 445 13.78 -0.68 19.12
N SER A 446 13.05 -0.28 20.15
CA SER A 446 13.01 1.11 20.62
C SER A 446 14.37 1.59 21.15
N ALA A 447 15.12 0.72 21.84
CA ALA A 447 16.49 1.01 22.29
C ALA A 447 17.46 1.15 21.10
N GLN A 448 17.37 0.27 20.10
CA GLN A 448 18.14 0.40 18.85
C GLN A 448 17.78 1.71 18.12
N ALA A 449 16.50 2.07 18.07
CA ALA A 449 16.04 3.32 17.48
C ALA A 449 16.65 4.53 18.22
N ARG A 450 16.71 4.50 19.55
CA ARG A 450 17.37 5.54 20.37
C ARG A 450 18.85 5.66 20.06
N GLU A 451 19.58 4.55 20.00
CA GLU A 451 21.02 4.57 19.67
C GLU A 451 21.28 5.18 18.29
N LYS A 452 20.45 4.84 17.30
CA LYS A 452 20.50 5.42 15.95
C LYS A 452 20.10 6.89 15.89
N ALA A 453 19.13 7.31 16.71
CA ALA A 453 18.72 8.70 16.80
C ALA A 453 19.79 9.60 17.46
N LEU A 454 20.63 9.03 18.34
CA LEU A 454 21.78 9.74 18.91
C LEU A 454 22.91 9.95 17.90
N THR A 455 23.11 9.00 16.98
CA THR A 455 24.12 9.13 15.91
C THR A 455 23.64 9.99 14.74
N SER A 456 22.34 10.00 14.47
CA SER A 456 21.70 10.80 13.42
C SER A 456 20.50 11.58 13.99
N PRO A 457 20.63 12.89 14.30
CA PRO A 457 19.56 13.65 14.93
C PRO A 457 18.44 13.95 13.92
N THR A 458 17.46 13.04 13.84
CA THR A 458 16.26 13.13 12.99
C THR A 458 15.09 13.84 13.68
N GLY A 459 15.29 14.38 14.89
CA GLY A 459 14.23 14.98 15.71
C GLY A 459 13.31 13.95 16.40
N LEU A 460 13.49 12.65 16.16
CA LEU A 460 12.65 11.58 16.71
C LEU A 460 13.12 11.03 18.07
N LEU A 461 14.15 11.62 18.68
CA LEU A 461 14.72 11.13 19.93
C LEU A 461 13.69 11.11 21.08
N GLY A 462 12.83 12.13 21.17
CA GLY A 462 11.72 12.17 22.13
C GLY A 462 10.76 10.99 21.96
N ARG A 463 10.41 10.65 20.71
CA ARG A 463 9.56 9.49 20.41
C ARG A 463 10.23 8.15 20.71
N CYS A 464 11.55 8.02 20.54
CA CYS A 464 12.27 6.82 20.96
C CYS A 464 12.14 6.60 22.48
N HIS A 465 12.30 7.65 23.28
CA HIS A 465 12.10 7.57 24.73
C HIS A 465 10.65 7.25 25.09
N LEU A 466 9.68 7.86 24.40
CA LEU A 466 8.25 7.54 24.56
C LEU A 466 7.99 6.03 24.37
N TYR A 467 8.47 5.46 23.27
CA TYR A 467 8.27 4.04 22.95
C TYR A 467 8.96 3.12 23.96
N ILE A 468 10.16 3.46 24.42
CA ILE A 468 10.84 2.72 25.50
C ILE A 468 9.99 2.77 26.79
N GLY A 469 9.44 3.94 27.13
CA GLY A 469 8.56 4.11 28.28
C GLY A 469 7.30 3.25 28.19
N ILE A 470 6.64 3.21 27.03
CA ILE A 470 5.49 2.34 26.75
C ILE A 470 5.88 0.86 26.88
N GLY A 471 7.05 0.47 26.34
CA GLY A 471 7.57 -0.88 26.45
C GLY A 471 7.77 -1.31 27.91
N TYR A 472 8.35 -0.46 28.75
CA TYR A 472 8.46 -0.74 30.18
C TYR A 472 7.10 -0.76 30.88
N HIS A 473 6.17 0.13 30.53
CA HIS A 473 4.81 0.10 31.04
C HIS A 473 4.14 -1.26 30.77
N LEU A 474 4.18 -1.78 29.54
CA LEU A 474 3.64 -3.10 29.20
C LEU A 474 4.36 -4.25 29.92
N GLN A 475 5.68 -4.13 30.11
CA GLN A 475 6.43 -5.11 30.91
C GLN A 475 6.00 -5.09 32.39
N THR A 476 5.53 -3.96 32.93
CA THR A 476 5.02 -3.90 34.31
C THR A 476 3.73 -4.69 34.49
N GLU A 477 2.90 -4.73 33.44
CA GLU A 477 1.65 -5.49 33.42
C GLU A 477 1.93 -6.99 33.32
N ALA A 478 2.88 -7.38 32.45
CA ALA A 478 3.26 -8.77 32.26
C ALA A 478 4.09 -9.36 33.43
N CYS A 479 4.78 -8.52 34.20
CA CYS A 479 5.60 -8.97 35.33
C CYS A 479 4.73 -9.40 36.51
N GLN A 480 5.20 -10.34 37.34
CA GLN A 480 4.54 -10.75 38.58
C GLN A 480 5.30 -10.29 39.83
N LEU A 481 6.62 -10.17 39.74
CA LEU A 481 7.47 -9.87 40.87
C LEU A 481 7.40 -8.38 41.22
N ARG A 482 6.99 -8.06 42.45
CA ARG A 482 6.82 -6.67 42.90
C ARG A 482 8.06 -5.80 42.70
N ARG A 483 9.25 -6.33 42.99
CA ARG A 483 10.52 -5.59 42.84
C ARG A 483 10.77 -5.17 41.39
N GLU A 484 10.58 -6.10 40.45
CA GLU A 484 10.74 -5.83 39.02
C GLU A 484 9.65 -4.89 38.51
N LYS A 485 8.39 -5.03 38.98
CA LYS A 485 7.32 -4.07 38.67
C LYS A 485 7.70 -2.64 39.07
N ASP A 486 8.24 -2.45 40.27
CA ASP A 486 8.63 -1.13 40.76
C ASP A 486 9.82 -0.57 39.96
N GLU A 487 10.79 -1.41 39.57
CA GLU A 487 11.91 -1.02 38.70
C GLU A 487 11.44 -0.58 37.31
N PHE A 488 10.62 -1.39 36.63
CA PHE A 488 10.07 -1.03 35.32
C PHE A 488 9.18 0.22 35.40
N ARG A 489 8.43 0.41 36.49
CA ARG A 489 7.64 1.64 36.69
C ARG A 489 8.50 2.89 36.78
N CYS A 490 9.62 2.82 37.48
CA CYS A 490 10.59 3.92 37.56
C CYS A 490 11.21 4.20 36.19
N GLN A 491 11.65 3.15 35.47
CA GLN A 491 12.21 3.30 34.13
C GLN A 491 11.21 3.90 33.14
N ALA A 492 9.93 3.51 33.21
CA ALA A 492 8.88 4.11 32.39
C ALA A 492 8.70 5.62 32.70
N LEU A 493 8.62 5.99 33.99
CA LEU A 493 8.48 7.39 34.40
C LEU A 493 9.65 8.26 33.92
N ASP A 494 10.88 7.76 34.06
CA ASP A 494 12.07 8.50 33.66
C ASP A 494 12.08 8.72 32.15
N ASN A 495 11.75 7.70 31.35
CA ASN A 495 11.67 7.83 29.90
C ASN A 495 10.54 8.77 29.44
N PHE A 496 9.38 8.78 30.10
CA PHE A 496 8.31 9.72 29.78
C PHE A 496 8.67 11.17 30.12
N ARG A 497 9.40 11.38 31.23
CA ARG A 497 9.93 12.71 31.59
C ARG A 497 10.96 13.19 30.57
N THR A 498 11.91 12.34 30.19
CA THR A 498 12.89 12.72 29.16
C THR A 498 12.22 12.96 27.81
N ALA A 499 11.20 12.18 27.43
CA ALA A 499 10.43 12.42 26.21
C ALA A 499 9.77 13.80 26.22
N MET A 500 9.14 14.19 27.35
CA MET A 500 8.53 15.50 27.53
C MET A 500 9.55 16.66 27.50
N GLU A 501 10.75 16.46 28.06
CA GLU A 501 11.82 17.47 28.04
C GLU A 501 12.40 17.67 26.63
N LEU A 502 12.52 16.58 25.86
CA LEU A 502 13.02 16.61 24.49
C LEU A 502 11.99 17.19 23.50
N ASP A 503 10.71 16.85 23.67
CA ASP A 503 9.61 17.39 22.87
C ASP A 503 8.45 17.90 23.76
N PRO A 504 8.49 19.19 24.15
CA PRO A 504 7.43 19.78 24.94
C PRO A 504 6.12 19.98 24.17
N ASN A 505 6.05 19.78 22.85
CA ASN A 505 4.79 19.92 22.11
C ASN A 505 4.10 18.57 21.89
N ASP A 506 4.75 17.45 22.24
CA ASP A 506 4.12 16.14 22.15
C ASP A 506 3.10 15.92 23.27
N HIS A 507 1.82 15.82 22.87
CA HIS A 507 0.72 15.48 23.76
C HIS A 507 0.80 14.06 24.31
N LEU A 508 1.37 13.10 23.56
CA LEU A 508 1.46 11.69 23.95
C LEU A 508 2.42 11.50 25.12
N ALA A 509 3.58 12.16 25.11
CA ALA A 509 4.53 12.12 26.21
C ALA A 509 3.90 12.54 27.54
N ARG A 510 3.07 13.59 27.53
CA ARG A 510 2.31 14.02 28.72
C ARG A 510 1.18 13.08 29.09
N HIS A 511 0.48 12.54 28.09
CA HIS A 511 -0.59 11.56 28.32
C HIS A 511 -0.06 10.32 29.05
N TYR A 512 1.02 9.72 28.55
CA TYR A 512 1.62 8.54 29.17
C TYR A 512 2.30 8.84 30.51
N LEU A 513 2.89 10.02 30.67
CA LEU A 513 3.35 10.48 31.99
C LEU A 513 2.19 10.58 32.98
N ALA A 514 1.06 11.15 32.57
CA ALA A 514 -0.14 11.24 33.41
C ALA A 514 -0.68 9.85 33.77
N LEU A 515 -0.75 8.92 32.80
CA LEU A 515 -1.18 7.54 33.03
C LEU A 515 -0.28 6.85 34.05
N GLN A 516 1.04 6.96 33.89
CA GLN A 516 1.99 6.34 34.79
C GLN A 516 1.95 6.97 36.20
N LEU A 517 1.77 8.29 36.30
CA LEU A 517 1.54 8.96 37.59
C LEU A 517 0.25 8.47 38.27
N ALA A 518 -0.82 8.27 37.50
CA ALA A 518 -2.09 7.72 37.98
C ALA A 518 -1.88 6.30 38.56
N LEU A 519 -1.13 5.45 37.83
CA LEU A 519 -0.78 4.10 38.28
C LEU A 519 0.09 4.08 39.52
N THR A 520 0.96 5.08 39.73
CA THR A 520 1.68 5.23 41.00
C THR A 520 0.81 5.72 42.16
N GLY A 521 -0.36 6.30 41.88
CA GLY A 521 -1.31 6.83 42.87
C GLY A 521 -1.24 8.35 43.05
N LYS A 522 -0.48 9.07 42.21
CA LYS A 522 -0.34 10.52 42.25
C LYS A 522 -1.42 11.21 41.41
N ILE A 523 -2.68 11.10 41.85
CA ILE A 523 -3.87 11.47 41.08
C ILE A 523 -3.89 12.96 40.70
N THR A 524 -3.52 13.86 41.62
CA THR A 524 -3.57 15.32 41.39
C THR A 524 -2.54 15.78 40.35
N GLU A 525 -1.31 15.29 40.44
CA GLU A 525 -0.25 15.53 39.45
C GLU A 525 -0.65 14.94 38.09
N ALA A 526 -1.17 13.71 38.07
CA ALA A 526 -1.65 13.05 36.86
C ALA A 526 -2.74 13.87 36.16
N ARG A 527 -3.73 14.40 36.92
CA ARG A 527 -4.81 15.23 36.38
C ARG A 527 -4.28 16.52 35.75
N GLN A 528 -3.28 17.15 36.35
CA GLN A 528 -2.67 18.34 35.77
C GLN A 528 -1.97 18.02 34.45
N GLN A 529 -1.19 16.94 34.39
CA GLN A 529 -0.49 16.52 33.16
C GLN A 529 -1.48 16.09 32.06
N SER A 530 -2.56 15.39 32.42
CA SER A 530 -3.62 15.00 31.50
C SER A 530 -4.34 16.22 30.91
N ARG A 531 -4.64 17.25 31.71
CA ARG A 531 -5.20 18.52 31.21
C ARG A 531 -4.24 19.24 30.27
N MET A 532 -2.95 19.33 30.62
CA MET A 532 -1.94 19.93 29.74
C MET A 532 -1.78 19.15 28.43
N SER A 533 -1.96 17.82 28.43
CA SER A 533 -2.00 17.02 27.20
C SER A 533 -3.21 17.38 26.33
N LEU A 534 -4.39 17.57 26.94
CA LEU A 534 -5.60 18.01 26.25
C LEU A 534 -5.52 19.47 25.77
N ASP A 535 -4.81 20.34 26.48
CA ASP A 535 -4.55 21.72 26.03
C ASP A 535 -3.73 21.75 24.73
N LEU A 536 -2.84 20.75 24.53
CA LEU A 536 -2.08 20.57 23.28
C LEU A 536 -2.94 19.95 22.17
N ARG A 537 -3.74 18.92 22.50
CA ARG A 537 -4.67 18.26 21.57
C ARG A 537 -6.00 17.94 22.26
N PRO A 538 -7.01 18.81 22.10
CA PRO A 538 -8.32 18.61 22.74
C PRO A 538 -9.04 17.35 22.24
N GLU A 539 -8.76 16.97 21.00
CA GLU A 539 -9.41 15.88 20.27
C GLU A 539 -8.92 14.46 20.64
N HIS A 540 -8.01 14.34 21.61
CA HIS A 540 -7.39 13.06 21.94
C HIS A 540 -8.27 12.19 22.85
N SER A 541 -9.04 11.26 22.26
CA SER A 541 -9.98 10.37 22.95
C SER A 541 -9.38 9.59 24.14
N PRO A 542 -8.17 8.97 24.05
CA PRO A 542 -7.53 8.30 25.20
C PRO A 542 -7.20 9.25 26.36
N ALA A 543 -6.83 10.51 26.10
CA ALA A 543 -6.62 11.47 27.19
C ALA A 543 -7.93 11.92 27.84
N LEU A 544 -9.04 12.03 27.08
CA LEU A 544 -10.36 12.27 27.65
C LEU A 544 -10.82 11.10 28.52
N HIS A 545 -10.58 9.86 28.07
CA HIS A 545 -10.78 8.64 28.86
C HIS A 545 -9.99 8.73 30.18
N LEU A 546 -8.68 8.96 30.11
CA LEU A 546 -7.84 9.07 31.30
C LEU A 546 -8.29 10.19 32.25
N LEU A 547 -8.68 11.35 31.73
CA LEU A 547 -9.20 12.45 32.53
C LEU A 547 -10.49 12.05 33.27
N ALA A 548 -11.40 11.35 32.60
CA ALA A 548 -12.62 10.84 33.22
C ALA A 548 -12.27 9.88 34.38
N LEU A 549 -11.34 8.94 34.18
CA LEU A 549 -10.90 8.03 35.25
C LEU A 549 -10.25 8.78 36.43
N LEU A 550 -9.41 9.78 36.15
CA LEU A 550 -8.80 10.62 37.19
C LEU A 550 -9.85 11.38 38.00
N LEU A 551 -10.89 11.90 37.35
CA LEU A 551 -12.02 12.54 38.03
C LEU A 551 -12.82 11.53 38.88
N THR A 552 -12.97 10.28 38.43
CA THR A 552 -13.62 9.25 39.25
C THR A 552 -12.79 8.85 40.47
N ALA A 553 -11.47 8.78 40.34
CA ALA A 553 -10.57 8.56 41.47
C ALA A 553 -10.63 9.70 42.49
N GLU A 554 -10.94 10.93 42.06
CA GLU A 554 -11.23 12.08 42.94
C GLU A 554 -12.67 12.09 43.50
N ARG A 555 -13.49 11.05 43.23
CA ARG A 555 -14.93 10.97 43.56
C ARG A 555 -15.80 12.05 42.92
N ARG A 556 -15.36 12.60 41.78
CA ARG A 556 -16.10 13.61 40.99
C ARG A 556 -16.83 12.96 39.81
N HIS A 557 -17.67 11.97 40.10
CA HIS A 557 -18.36 11.16 39.09
C HIS A 557 -19.26 11.99 38.15
N ALA A 558 -20.03 12.96 38.68
CA ALA A 558 -20.85 13.85 37.86
C ALA A 558 -20.02 14.70 36.87
N SER A 559 -18.85 15.20 37.29
CA SER A 559 -17.95 15.92 36.39
C SER A 559 -17.33 14.99 35.35
N ALA A 560 -16.98 13.76 35.73
CA ALA A 560 -16.46 12.76 34.80
C ALA A 560 -17.50 12.40 33.73
N LEU A 561 -18.76 12.24 34.12
CA LEU A 561 -19.86 11.92 33.21
C LEU A 561 -20.12 13.05 32.22
N ALA A 562 -20.08 14.30 32.67
CA ALA A 562 -20.20 15.46 31.76
C ALA A 562 -19.07 15.46 30.71
N VAL A 563 -17.81 15.24 31.11
CA VAL A 563 -16.68 15.15 30.18
C VAL A 563 -16.85 14.03 29.16
N VAL A 564 -17.37 12.87 29.57
CA VAL A 564 -17.61 11.74 28.67
C VAL A 564 -18.79 12.00 27.74
N GLU A 565 -19.86 12.63 28.23
CA GLU A 565 -21.01 13.02 27.41
C GLU A 565 -20.61 14.06 26.35
N ASP A 566 -19.83 15.07 26.73
CA ASP A 566 -19.26 16.07 25.80
C ASP A 566 -18.33 15.40 24.79
N ALA A 567 -17.45 14.49 25.23
CA ALA A 567 -16.57 13.77 24.31
C ALA A 567 -17.35 12.89 23.32
N LEU A 568 -18.48 12.30 23.72
CA LEU A 568 -19.32 11.49 22.84
C LEU A 568 -20.16 12.33 21.87
N THR A 569 -20.34 13.64 22.08
CA THR A 569 -20.94 14.50 21.04
C THR A 569 -19.99 14.66 19.85
N ASP A 570 -18.69 14.74 20.12
CA ASP A 570 -17.65 14.86 19.09
C ASP A 570 -17.28 13.47 18.52
N TYR A 571 -17.30 12.43 19.35
CA TYR A 571 -16.88 11.06 19.02
C TYR A 571 -17.99 10.02 19.29
N PRO A 572 -19.10 10.04 18.53
CA PRO A 572 -20.22 9.13 18.77
C PRO A 572 -19.86 7.65 18.59
N ASP A 573 -18.85 7.34 17.79
CA ASP A 573 -18.44 5.96 17.47
C ASP A 573 -17.44 5.37 18.49
N SER A 574 -17.00 6.14 19.49
CA SER A 574 -16.01 5.66 20.46
C SER A 574 -16.63 4.70 21.47
N LEU A 575 -16.50 3.41 21.18
CA LEU A 575 -16.93 2.33 22.07
C LEU A 575 -16.26 2.46 23.46
N ASN A 576 -15.00 2.91 23.55
CA ASN A 576 -14.25 3.02 24.82
C ASN A 576 -14.90 4.04 25.75
N LEU A 577 -15.30 5.19 25.20
CA LEU A 577 -15.99 6.23 25.97
C LEU A 577 -17.39 5.79 26.37
N MET A 578 -18.11 5.05 25.50
CA MET A 578 -19.40 4.45 25.84
C MET A 578 -19.30 3.43 26.98
N TYR A 579 -18.23 2.64 27.01
CA TYR A 579 -17.99 1.68 28.08
C TYR A 579 -17.87 2.37 29.44
N ILE A 580 -17.03 3.41 29.55
CA ILE A 580 -16.91 4.21 30.79
C ILE A 580 -18.24 4.87 31.14
N LYS A 581 -18.95 5.40 30.13
CA LYS A 581 -20.27 6.02 30.32
C LYS A 581 -21.24 5.05 30.99
N ALA A 582 -21.29 3.79 30.55
CA ALA A 582 -22.17 2.78 31.16
C ALA A 582 -21.89 2.61 32.66
N TYR A 583 -20.62 2.50 33.07
CA TYR A 583 -20.28 2.42 34.50
C TYR A 583 -20.57 3.72 35.26
N LEU A 584 -20.27 4.88 34.68
CA LEU A 584 -20.57 6.17 35.30
C LEU A 584 -22.07 6.38 35.51
N GLU A 585 -22.89 6.01 34.51
CA GLU A 585 -24.34 6.08 34.61
C GLU A 585 -24.91 5.07 35.61
N LEU A 586 -24.30 3.89 35.73
CA LEU A 586 -24.67 2.90 36.74
C LEU A 586 -24.52 3.49 38.15
N HIS A 587 -23.42 4.20 38.43
CA HIS A 587 -23.16 4.82 39.72
C HIS A 587 -24.01 6.07 39.99
N GLU A 588 -24.17 6.97 39.02
CA GLU A 588 -24.82 8.27 39.24
C GLU A 588 -26.33 8.27 38.98
N LYS A 589 -26.78 7.53 37.96
CA LYS A 589 -28.18 7.59 37.47
C LYS A 589 -28.95 6.27 37.65
N GLY A 590 -28.26 5.15 37.89
CA GLY A 590 -28.84 3.83 38.14
C GLY A 590 -28.82 2.90 36.90
N ALA A 591 -29.17 1.63 37.13
CA ALA A 591 -28.99 0.54 36.17
C ALA A 591 -29.75 0.71 34.85
N GLU A 592 -30.95 1.31 34.86
CA GLU A 592 -31.75 1.48 33.64
C GLU A 592 -31.06 2.37 32.59
N LYS A 593 -30.40 3.46 33.01
CA LYS A 593 -29.67 4.31 32.05
C LYS A 593 -28.39 3.65 31.57
N ALA A 594 -27.67 2.97 32.46
CA ALA A 594 -26.49 2.19 32.08
C ALA A 594 -26.84 1.11 31.02
N LEU A 595 -28.00 0.46 31.15
CA LEU A 595 -28.51 -0.47 30.15
C LEU A 595 -28.80 0.20 28.81
N THR A 596 -29.32 1.44 28.81
CA THR A 596 -29.52 2.18 27.54
C THR A 596 -28.19 2.49 26.85
N ALA A 597 -27.16 2.90 27.59
CA ALA A 597 -25.82 3.13 27.04
C ALA A 597 -25.20 1.83 26.49
N ALA A 598 -25.28 0.73 27.23
CA ALA A 598 -24.77 -0.57 26.77
C ALA A 598 -25.51 -1.11 25.53
N LYS A 599 -26.82 -0.86 25.41
CA LYS A 599 -27.61 -1.21 24.20
C LYS A 599 -27.22 -0.34 23.00
N GLN A 600 -27.00 0.96 23.19
CA GLN A 600 -26.49 1.84 22.15
C GLN A 600 -25.13 1.38 21.64
N MET A 601 -24.27 0.93 22.55
CA MET A 601 -22.96 0.37 22.21
C MET A 601 -23.08 -0.88 21.32
N LEU A 602 -24.03 -1.78 21.60
CA LEU A 602 -24.31 -2.94 20.75
C LEU A 602 -24.85 -2.55 19.37
N GLU A 603 -25.71 -1.54 19.29
CA GLU A 603 -26.24 -1.01 18.03
C GLU A 603 -25.15 -0.39 17.17
N LEU A 604 -24.24 0.38 17.77
CA LEU A 604 -23.06 0.89 17.08
C LEU A 604 -22.16 -0.23 16.57
N TRP A 605 -21.88 -1.24 17.41
CA TRP A 605 -21.12 -2.40 16.98
C TRP A 605 -21.78 -3.07 15.77
N LYS A 606 -23.10 -3.26 15.80
CA LYS A 606 -23.85 -3.83 14.68
C LYS A 606 -23.69 -2.97 13.41
N ASN A 607 -23.88 -1.66 13.52
CA ASN A 607 -23.73 -0.74 12.39
C ASN A 607 -22.31 -0.74 11.79
N LEU A 608 -21.28 -0.92 12.64
CA LEU A 608 -19.88 -0.92 12.22
C LEU A 608 -19.43 -2.25 11.60
N TYR A 609 -19.91 -3.38 12.12
CA TYR A 609 -19.36 -4.71 11.82
C TYR A 609 -20.30 -5.67 11.09
N GLU A 610 -21.61 -5.38 11.00
CA GLU A 610 -22.57 -6.28 10.33
C GLU A 610 -22.21 -6.52 8.86
N GLY A 611 -21.69 -5.49 8.16
CA GLY A 611 -21.19 -5.63 6.78
C GLY A 611 -19.94 -6.51 6.64
N GLN A 612 -19.08 -6.56 7.68
CA GLN A 612 -17.84 -7.34 7.67
C GLN A 612 -18.05 -8.82 8.02
N ILE A 613 -19.17 -9.17 8.67
CA ILE A 613 -19.49 -10.53 9.09
C ILE A 613 -20.29 -11.28 8.01
N VAL A 614 -21.08 -10.58 7.19
CA VAL A 614 -21.97 -11.17 6.18
C VAL A 614 -21.30 -11.40 4.82
N SER A 615 -20.20 -10.71 4.53
CA SER A 615 -19.49 -10.78 3.25
C SER A 615 -18.16 -11.55 3.39
N ASP A 616 -18.01 -12.65 2.64
CA ASP A 616 -16.71 -13.33 2.42
C ASP A 616 -15.71 -12.47 1.60
N MET A 617 -16.13 -11.30 1.12
CA MET A 617 -15.29 -10.34 0.41
C MET A 617 -14.82 -9.22 1.33
N PRO A 618 -13.52 -8.87 1.34
CA PRO A 618 -12.98 -7.71 2.05
C PRO A 618 -13.36 -6.43 1.30
N GLU A 619 -14.60 -5.98 1.42
CA GLU A 619 -15.05 -4.72 0.81
C GLU A 619 -15.45 -3.65 1.84
N CYS A 620 -14.94 -2.46 1.54
CA CYS A 620 -15.30 -1.13 2.04
C CYS A 620 -15.43 -0.96 3.56
N ASP A 621 -14.27 -0.76 4.16
CA ASP A 621 -14.09 -0.12 5.45
C ASP A 621 -14.77 1.26 5.44
N ARG A 622 -16.02 1.36 5.94
CA ARG A 622 -16.56 2.64 6.42
C ARG A 622 -15.76 3.02 7.66
N LYS A 623 -14.56 3.57 7.45
CA LYS A 623 -13.76 4.19 8.50
C LYS A 623 -14.46 5.50 8.84
N SER A 624 -15.07 5.58 10.01
CA SER A 624 -15.02 6.85 10.71
C SER A 624 -13.57 7.06 11.12
N ASP A 625 -13.04 8.26 10.93
CA ASP A 625 -11.68 8.67 11.34
C ASP A 625 -11.44 8.51 12.85
N THR A 626 -12.50 8.14 13.58
CA THR A 626 -12.59 7.97 15.02
C THR A 626 -12.58 6.51 15.46
N ARG A 627 -12.11 5.58 14.60
CA ARG A 627 -11.75 4.19 14.99
C ARG A 627 -10.60 4.20 16.00
N SER A 628 -10.85 4.74 17.19
CA SER A 628 -10.17 4.35 18.40
C SER A 628 -10.33 2.85 18.47
N VAL A 629 -9.20 2.15 18.46
CA VAL A 629 -9.17 0.73 18.73
C VAL A 629 -9.90 0.57 20.07
N PHE A 630 -11.10 -0.04 20.07
CA PHE A 630 -11.66 -0.50 21.33
C PHE A 630 -10.68 -1.55 21.84
N GLN A 631 -9.94 -1.15 22.86
CA GLN A 631 -8.83 -1.86 23.47
C GLN A 631 -9.15 -1.76 24.96
N LEU A 632 -10.03 -2.62 25.42
CA LEU A 632 -10.21 -2.83 26.84
C LEU A 632 -9.28 -3.96 27.25
N TYR A 633 -8.39 -3.69 28.20
CA TYR A 633 -7.71 -4.68 29.04
C TYR A 633 -7.36 -6.02 28.34
N THR A 634 -6.76 -5.97 27.16
CA THR A 634 -6.43 -7.17 26.37
C THR A 634 -5.21 -7.92 26.91
N SER A 635 -4.62 -7.50 28.02
CA SER A 635 -3.59 -8.29 28.71
C SER A 635 -4.13 -9.62 29.25
N GLU A 636 -5.46 -9.79 29.36
CA GLU A 636 -6.12 -11.04 29.78
C GLU A 636 -6.64 -11.89 28.61
N MET A 637 -6.54 -11.42 27.36
CA MET A 637 -6.98 -12.14 26.14
C MET A 637 -5.84 -12.21 25.11
N SER A 638 -4.59 -12.28 25.57
CA SER A 638 -3.42 -12.41 24.69
C SER A 638 -3.42 -13.77 23.99
N ASP A 639 -3.02 -13.80 22.72
CA ASP A 639 -2.84 -14.98 21.84
C ASP A 639 -2.10 -16.21 22.44
N LYS A 640 -1.55 -16.08 23.65
CA LYS A 640 -1.02 -17.21 24.44
C LYS A 640 -2.09 -18.16 24.95
N ASP A 641 -3.36 -17.77 24.96
CA ASP A 641 -4.46 -18.54 25.53
C ASP A 641 -4.77 -19.84 24.76
N SER A 642 -4.11 -20.08 23.61
CA SER A 642 -4.21 -21.36 22.88
C SER A 642 -2.89 -22.15 22.76
N SER A 643 -1.71 -21.56 23.01
CA SER A 643 -0.46 -22.18 22.56
C SER A 643 0.80 -22.02 23.43
N SER A 644 0.78 -21.27 24.54
CA SER A 644 1.97 -21.23 25.41
C SER A 644 1.65 -21.29 26.91
N LEU A 645 1.22 -22.47 27.34
CA LEU A 645 1.14 -22.88 28.74
C LEU A 645 2.53 -23.32 29.22
N HIS A 646 3.37 -22.36 29.61
CA HIS A 646 4.52 -22.66 30.47
C HIS A 646 4.28 -22.09 31.87
N PHE A 647 3.59 -22.87 32.71
CA PHE A 647 3.52 -22.67 34.16
C PHE A 647 3.50 -24.02 34.88
N HIS A 648 3.97 -24.02 36.13
CA HIS A 648 4.28 -25.16 37.00
C HIS A 648 3.22 -26.28 37.01
N ASP A 649 3.69 -27.53 37.18
CA ASP A 649 2.95 -28.80 37.12
C ASP A 649 1.57 -28.84 37.82
N THR A 650 1.34 -28.01 38.85
CA THR A 650 0.07 -27.94 39.59
C THR A 650 -0.98 -27.04 38.95
N ALA A 651 -0.59 -26.00 38.20
CA ALA A 651 -1.51 -25.15 37.44
C ALA A 651 -1.92 -25.83 36.13
N ALA A 652 -0.98 -26.51 35.46
CA ALA A 652 -1.25 -27.27 34.25
C ALA A 652 -2.33 -28.35 34.44
N SER A 653 -2.31 -29.09 35.56
CA SER A 653 -3.35 -30.09 35.87
C SER A 653 -4.73 -29.47 36.13
N ARG A 654 -4.81 -28.28 36.73
CA ARG A 654 -6.09 -27.56 36.94
C ARG A 654 -6.65 -27.02 35.63
N VAL A 655 -5.78 -26.48 34.78
CA VAL A 655 -6.10 -26.01 33.43
C VAL A 655 -6.60 -27.18 32.58
N GLU A 656 -5.88 -28.31 32.56
CA GLU A 656 -6.26 -29.51 31.79
C GLU A 656 -7.60 -30.09 32.25
N ARG A 657 -7.88 -30.08 33.56
CA ARG A 657 -9.17 -30.51 34.11
C ARG A 657 -10.31 -29.56 33.75
N ALA A 658 -10.11 -28.25 33.91
CA ALA A 658 -11.10 -27.24 33.51
C ALA A 658 -11.37 -27.28 32.00
N LEU A 659 -10.32 -27.43 31.19
CA LEU A 659 -10.44 -27.58 29.74
C LEU A 659 -11.08 -28.92 29.34
N SER A 660 -10.88 -30.02 30.07
CA SER A 660 -11.52 -31.31 29.78
C SER A 660 -13.02 -31.31 30.11
N GLU A 661 -13.39 -30.71 31.25
CA GLU A 661 -14.80 -30.51 31.62
C GLU A 661 -15.50 -29.61 30.60
N VAL A 662 -14.84 -28.52 30.19
CA VAL A 662 -15.33 -27.59 29.18
C VAL A 662 -15.39 -28.25 27.79
N ALA A 663 -14.32 -28.92 27.34
CA ALA A 663 -14.24 -29.60 26.04
C ALA A 663 -15.31 -30.68 25.85
N SER A 664 -15.68 -31.40 26.93
CA SER A 664 -16.78 -32.38 26.88
C SER A 664 -18.13 -31.75 26.49
N SER A 665 -18.31 -30.46 26.80
CA SER A 665 -19.50 -29.65 26.48
C SER A 665 -19.41 -28.95 25.12
N LEU A 666 -18.23 -28.94 24.48
CA LEU A 666 -17.91 -28.14 23.27
C LEU A 666 -17.88 -28.92 21.97
N SER A 667 -18.23 -30.20 21.98
CA SER A 667 -18.12 -31.13 20.84
C SER A 667 -18.97 -30.79 19.60
N GLY A 668 -19.56 -29.59 19.52
CA GLY A 668 -20.34 -29.09 18.37
C GLY A 668 -20.20 -27.61 18.02
N LEU A 669 -19.33 -26.82 18.67
CA LEU A 669 -19.19 -25.38 18.42
C LEU A 669 -17.85 -25.06 17.75
N GLY A 670 -17.86 -24.97 16.42
CA GLY A 670 -16.73 -24.42 15.66
C GLY A 670 -16.65 -22.89 15.79
N PRO A 671 -15.44 -22.29 15.70
CA PRO A 671 -15.29 -20.83 15.75
C PRO A 671 -16.09 -20.18 14.60
N ARG A 672 -16.84 -19.12 14.92
CA ARG A 672 -17.64 -18.39 13.93
C ARG A 672 -16.73 -17.79 12.83
N PRO A 673 -17.11 -17.88 11.55
CA PRO A 673 -16.38 -17.22 10.47
C PRO A 673 -16.44 -15.69 10.64
N GLY A 674 -15.39 -14.99 10.22
CA GLY A 674 -15.30 -13.52 10.28
C GLY A 674 -14.11 -13.00 11.12
N PRO A 675 -13.93 -11.67 11.18
CA PRO A 675 -12.80 -11.06 11.87
C PRO A 675 -12.87 -11.30 13.38
N ARG A 676 -11.86 -11.98 13.93
CA ARG A 676 -11.77 -12.35 15.36
C ARG A 676 -12.00 -11.17 16.30
N ARG A 677 -11.42 -10.01 15.94
CA ARG A 677 -11.55 -8.79 16.73
C ARG A 677 -12.99 -8.31 16.86
N ALA A 678 -13.79 -8.35 15.78
CA ALA A 678 -15.20 -7.95 15.86
C ALA A 678 -15.99 -8.86 16.81
N TRP A 679 -15.71 -10.16 16.78
CA TRP A 679 -16.30 -11.15 17.70
C TRP A 679 -15.87 -10.93 19.15
N GLN A 680 -14.61 -10.59 19.41
CA GLN A 680 -14.14 -10.22 20.75
C GLN A 680 -14.86 -8.98 21.29
N LEU A 681 -15.02 -7.93 20.48
CA LEU A 681 -15.78 -6.73 20.86
C LEU A 681 -17.24 -7.06 21.19
N GLN A 682 -17.86 -7.92 20.38
CA GLN A 682 -19.24 -8.33 20.63
C GLN A 682 -19.37 -9.10 21.94
N LEU A 683 -18.43 -10.00 22.22
CA LEU A 683 -18.36 -10.73 23.49
C LEU A 683 -18.33 -9.76 24.67
N GLU A 684 -17.45 -8.77 24.62
CA GLU A 684 -17.29 -7.77 25.70
C GLU A 684 -18.55 -6.92 25.89
N ILE A 685 -19.22 -6.53 24.81
CA ILE A 685 -20.50 -5.80 24.89
C ILE A 685 -21.59 -6.67 25.54
N TRP A 686 -21.65 -7.96 25.21
CA TRP A 686 -22.59 -8.89 25.85
C TRP A 686 -22.30 -9.09 27.34
N LEU A 687 -21.02 -9.17 27.71
CA LEU A 687 -20.60 -9.28 29.10
C LEU A 687 -20.90 -7.99 29.88
N LEU A 688 -20.66 -6.81 29.29
CA LEU A 688 -21.06 -5.52 29.88
C LEU A 688 -22.58 -5.47 30.09
N LEU A 689 -23.38 -5.86 29.08
CA LEU A 689 -24.83 -5.93 29.20
C LEU A 689 -25.26 -6.88 30.32
N ALA A 690 -24.61 -8.04 30.45
CA ALA A 690 -24.86 -8.98 31.53
C ALA A 690 -24.56 -8.38 32.91
N GLU A 691 -23.45 -7.63 33.06
CA GLU A 691 -23.14 -6.89 34.29
C GLU A 691 -24.21 -5.84 34.61
N MET A 692 -24.65 -5.08 33.60
CA MET A 692 -25.68 -4.05 33.79
C MET A 692 -27.04 -4.67 34.15
N TYR A 693 -27.41 -5.81 33.54
CA TYR A 693 -28.64 -6.54 33.90
C TYR A 693 -28.55 -7.21 35.28
N ALA A 694 -27.35 -7.67 35.67
CA ALA A 694 -27.09 -8.19 37.01
C ALA A 694 -27.28 -7.10 38.07
N ALA A 695 -26.80 -5.89 37.82
CA ALA A 695 -27.05 -4.73 38.69
C ALA A 695 -28.52 -4.29 38.73
N ALA A 696 -29.30 -4.59 37.69
CA ALA A 696 -30.75 -4.41 37.65
C ALA A 696 -31.56 -5.60 38.24
N GLU A 697 -30.89 -6.64 38.75
CA GLU A 697 -31.47 -7.88 39.28
C GLU A 697 -32.34 -8.68 38.27
N ARG A 698 -32.12 -8.49 36.97
CA ARG A 698 -32.89 -9.14 35.89
C ARG A 698 -32.25 -10.46 35.46
N LEU A 699 -32.43 -11.51 36.27
CA LEU A 699 -31.77 -12.83 36.09
C LEU A 699 -31.99 -13.48 34.71
N GLN A 700 -33.18 -13.33 34.12
CA GLN A 700 -33.50 -13.94 32.82
C GLN A 700 -32.68 -13.31 31.68
N ASP A 701 -32.52 -11.99 31.70
CA ASP A 701 -31.77 -11.26 30.67
C ASP A 701 -30.25 -11.49 30.82
N VAL A 702 -29.75 -11.61 32.05
CA VAL A 702 -28.35 -12.02 32.31
C VAL A 702 -28.05 -13.37 31.67
N ALA A 703 -28.93 -14.37 31.88
CA ALA A 703 -28.76 -15.69 31.29
C ALA A 703 -28.78 -15.64 29.74
N ALA A 704 -29.64 -14.80 29.16
CA ALA A 704 -29.67 -14.59 27.72
C ALA A 704 -28.37 -13.99 27.18
N CYS A 705 -27.85 -12.92 27.80
CA CYS A 705 -26.58 -12.29 27.39
C CYS A 705 -25.39 -13.26 27.52
N ILE A 706 -25.33 -14.05 28.60
CA ILE A 706 -24.31 -15.09 28.77
C ILE A 706 -24.42 -16.14 27.65
N SER A 707 -25.63 -16.56 27.27
CA SER A 707 -25.82 -17.55 26.22
C SER A 707 -25.35 -17.06 24.85
N GLU A 708 -25.54 -15.77 24.55
CA GLU A 708 -25.01 -15.16 23.33
C GLU A 708 -23.48 -15.05 23.37
N ALA A 709 -22.91 -14.66 24.51
CA ALA A 709 -21.46 -14.61 24.71
C ALA A 709 -20.81 -16.00 24.57
N GLU A 710 -21.45 -17.04 25.12
CA GLU A 710 -21.00 -18.42 25.05
C GLU A 710 -20.99 -18.96 23.60
N GLN A 711 -21.93 -18.54 22.75
CA GLN A 711 -21.92 -18.93 21.33
C GLN A 711 -20.74 -18.36 20.54
N ILE A 712 -20.09 -17.30 21.04
CA ILE A 712 -18.92 -16.68 20.40
C ILE A 712 -17.64 -17.34 20.93
N TYR A 713 -17.41 -17.26 22.25
CA TYR A 713 -16.24 -17.82 22.91
C TYR A 713 -16.64 -18.64 24.14
N PRO A 714 -16.98 -19.92 23.95
CA PRO A 714 -17.45 -20.77 25.04
C PRO A 714 -16.44 -20.98 26.17
N ALA A 715 -15.14 -21.01 25.84
CA ALA A 715 -14.05 -21.27 26.78
C ALA A 715 -13.44 -19.98 27.37
N SER A 716 -14.16 -18.85 27.31
CA SER A 716 -13.67 -17.59 27.89
C SER A 716 -13.84 -17.57 29.41
N HIS A 717 -12.77 -17.20 30.13
CA HIS A 717 -12.81 -17.07 31.58
C HIS A 717 -13.76 -15.96 32.06
N HIS A 718 -13.98 -14.91 31.25
CA HIS A 718 -14.96 -13.87 31.56
C HIS A 718 -16.41 -14.38 31.45
N VAL A 719 -16.70 -15.26 30.49
CA VAL A 719 -18.02 -15.91 30.38
C VAL A 719 -18.26 -16.81 31.59
N MET A 720 -17.26 -17.60 32.00
CA MET A 720 -17.33 -18.43 33.21
C MET A 720 -17.49 -17.60 34.49
N HIS A 721 -16.81 -16.45 34.57
CA HIS A 721 -16.99 -15.49 35.66
C HIS A 721 -18.44 -14.99 35.71
N MET A 722 -19.00 -14.57 34.58
CA MET A 722 -20.37 -14.05 34.52
C MET A 722 -21.42 -15.12 34.85
N LYS A 723 -21.19 -16.39 34.46
CA LYS A 723 -21.98 -17.54 34.92
C LYS A 723 -21.93 -17.70 36.44
N GLY A 724 -20.75 -17.55 37.02
CA GLY A 724 -20.57 -17.52 38.48
C GLY A 724 -21.39 -16.41 39.14
N VAL A 725 -21.38 -15.21 38.58
CA VAL A 725 -22.19 -14.07 39.07
C VAL A 725 -23.69 -14.37 38.99
N LEU A 726 -24.16 -14.99 37.91
CA LEU A 726 -25.55 -15.41 37.78
C LEU A 726 -25.96 -16.41 38.89
N HIS A 727 -25.12 -17.40 39.18
CA HIS A 727 -25.38 -18.37 40.27
C HIS A 727 -25.28 -17.72 41.65
N MET A 728 -24.40 -16.73 41.84
CA MET A 728 -24.33 -15.93 43.07
C MET A 728 -25.64 -15.17 43.32
N LEU A 729 -26.21 -14.55 42.29
CA LEU A 729 -27.50 -13.84 42.41
C LEU A 729 -28.67 -14.80 42.71
N LYS A 730 -28.59 -16.05 42.22
CA LYS A 730 -29.54 -17.12 42.57
C LYS A 730 -29.29 -17.75 43.94
N GLN A 731 -28.19 -17.40 44.61
CA GLN A 731 -27.72 -18.00 45.87
C GLN A 731 -27.35 -19.49 45.76
N GLU A 732 -26.96 -19.94 44.57
CA GLU A 732 -26.51 -21.30 44.27
C GLU A 732 -24.98 -21.40 44.46
N TRP A 733 -24.53 -21.35 45.72
CA TRP A 733 -23.10 -21.30 46.07
C TRP A 733 -22.23 -22.45 45.50
N PRO A 734 -22.69 -23.71 45.47
CA PRO A 734 -21.91 -24.82 44.92
C PRO A 734 -21.63 -24.69 43.42
N ASP A 735 -22.62 -24.22 42.65
CA ASP A 735 -22.49 -24.04 41.20
C ASP A 735 -21.66 -22.79 40.89
N ALA A 736 -21.84 -21.70 41.65
CA ALA A 736 -20.99 -20.52 41.57
C ALA A 736 -19.52 -20.85 41.82
N LYS A 737 -19.23 -21.69 42.83
CA LYS A 737 -17.87 -22.19 43.10
C LYS A 737 -17.27 -22.88 41.89
N LEU A 738 -18.02 -23.76 41.22
CA LEU A 738 -17.53 -24.50 40.05
C LEU A 738 -17.20 -23.54 38.90
N CYS A 739 -18.10 -22.58 38.62
CA CYS A 739 -17.90 -21.58 37.58
C CYS A 739 -16.65 -20.72 37.83
N TYR A 740 -16.44 -20.22 39.04
CA TYR A 740 -15.24 -19.45 39.36
C TYR A 740 -13.97 -20.30 39.38
N GLN A 741 -14.04 -21.57 39.82
CA GLN A 741 -12.90 -22.49 39.72
C GLN A 741 -12.51 -22.75 38.26
N ASN A 742 -13.48 -22.86 37.36
CA ASN A 742 -13.23 -23.01 35.92
C ASN A 742 -12.66 -21.72 35.32
N ALA A 743 -13.16 -20.55 35.71
CA ALA A 743 -12.60 -19.27 35.30
C ALA A 743 -11.14 -19.09 35.72
N VAL A 744 -10.81 -19.39 36.98
CA VAL A 744 -9.43 -19.36 37.51
C VAL A 744 -8.57 -20.49 36.92
N GLY A 745 -9.19 -21.63 36.59
CA GLY A 745 -8.54 -22.73 35.89
C GLY A 745 -8.11 -22.35 34.48
N ILE A 746 -8.89 -21.52 33.79
CA ILE A 746 -8.55 -20.97 32.46
C ILE A 746 -7.53 -19.83 32.60
N ASN A 747 -7.82 -18.83 33.44
CA ASN A 747 -6.92 -17.71 33.72
C ASN A 747 -6.64 -17.59 35.23
N PRO A 748 -5.49 -18.09 35.70
CA PRO A 748 -5.09 -17.99 37.11
C PRO A 748 -4.85 -16.56 37.62
N LEU A 749 -4.71 -15.58 36.71
CA LEU A 749 -4.43 -14.18 37.04
C LEU A 749 -5.69 -13.32 37.15
N HIS A 750 -6.87 -13.86 36.81
CA HIS A 750 -8.12 -13.09 36.81
C HIS A 750 -8.59 -12.77 38.24
N VAL A 751 -8.28 -11.56 38.70
CA VAL A 751 -8.48 -11.12 40.10
C VAL A 751 -9.95 -11.11 40.50
N LYS A 752 -10.86 -10.66 39.62
CA LYS A 752 -12.31 -10.64 39.92
C LYS A 752 -12.84 -12.04 40.24
N SER A 753 -12.45 -13.08 39.48
CA SER A 753 -12.87 -14.45 39.80
C SER A 753 -12.26 -14.98 41.10
N LEU A 754 -11.02 -14.62 41.43
CA LEU A 754 -10.41 -15.01 42.70
C LEU A 754 -11.10 -14.34 43.89
N GLN A 755 -11.49 -13.07 43.76
CA GLN A 755 -12.26 -12.34 44.77
C GLN A 755 -13.61 -13.00 45.04
N GLU A 756 -14.38 -13.25 43.99
CA GLU A 756 -15.69 -13.89 44.10
C GLU A 756 -15.59 -15.34 44.57
N LEU A 757 -14.57 -16.09 44.14
CA LEU A 757 -14.30 -17.45 44.64
C LEU A 757 -14.00 -17.45 46.14
N GLY A 758 -13.20 -16.49 46.61
CA GLY A 758 -12.92 -16.30 48.04
C GLY A 758 -14.19 -16.01 48.84
N LEU A 759 -15.07 -15.18 48.30
CA LEU A 759 -16.36 -14.86 48.92
C LEU A 759 -17.31 -16.06 48.92
N VAL A 760 -17.36 -16.85 47.84
CA VAL A 760 -18.12 -18.11 47.79
C VAL A 760 -17.60 -19.11 48.83
N TYR A 761 -16.28 -19.25 49.00
CA TYR A 761 -15.72 -20.10 50.06
C TYR A 761 -16.12 -19.62 51.45
N HIS A 762 -16.17 -18.31 51.67
CA HIS A 762 -16.65 -17.74 52.92
C HIS A 762 -18.12 -18.10 53.18
N TYR A 763 -19.00 -17.99 52.20
CA TYR A 763 -20.41 -18.39 52.33
C TYR A 763 -20.62 -19.89 52.54
N LEU A 764 -19.74 -20.73 51.98
CA LEU A 764 -19.72 -22.17 52.20
C LEU A 764 -19.09 -22.58 53.55
N GLY A 765 -18.62 -21.62 54.36
CA GLY A 765 -17.94 -21.87 55.64
C GLY A 765 -16.49 -22.35 55.53
N LEU A 766 -15.92 -22.37 54.33
CA LEU A 766 -14.55 -22.80 54.03
C LEU A 766 -13.55 -21.66 54.23
N GLN A 767 -13.50 -21.10 55.44
CA GLN A 767 -12.77 -19.85 55.73
C GLN A 767 -11.27 -19.92 55.43
N GLY A 768 -10.61 -21.05 55.71
CA GLY A 768 -9.18 -21.22 55.42
C GLY A 768 -8.86 -21.15 53.92
N LEU A 769 -9.72 -21.74 53.07
CA LEU A 769 -9.58 -21.63 51.61
C LEU A 769 -9.87 -20.19 51.15
N ALA A 770 -10.91 -19.56 51.69
CA ALA A 770 -11.25 -18.17 51.40
C ALA A 770 -10.07 -17.22 51.66
N GLU A 771 -9.39 -17.37 52.81
CA GLU A 771 -8.22 -16.57 53.15
C GLU A 771 -7.08 -16.78 52.15
N THR A 772 -6.76 -18.05 51.82
CA THR A 772 -5.67 -18.36 50.88
C THR A 772 -5.93 -17.77 49.50
N THR A 773 -7.14 -17.92 48.97
CA THR A 773 -7.53 -17.40 47.65
C THR A 773 -7.53 -15.87 47.62
N LEU A 774 -8.02 -15.19 48.67
CA LEU A 774 -8.00 -13.73 48.74
C LEU A 774 -6.58 -13.17 48.93
N ARG A 775 -5.70 -13.89 49.64
CA ARG A 775 -4.27 -13.54 49.70
C ARG A 775 -3.57 -13.70 48.35
N GLU A 776 -3.97 -14.68 47.53
CA GLU A 776 -3.48 -14.82 46.16
C GLU A 776 -3.93 -13.63 45.29
N ALA A 777 -5.23 -13.28 45.34
CA ALA A 777 -5.75 -12.08 44.67
C ALA A 777 -4.99 -10.80 45.08
N ALA A 778 -4.69 -10.63 46.37
CA ALA A 778 -3.98 -9.46 46.89
C ALA A 778 -2.49 -9.41 46.47
N LYS A 779 -1.90 -10.56 46.13
CA LYS A 779 -0.53 -10.60 45.56
C LYS A 779 -0.51 -10.14 44.11
N ILE A 780 -1.54 -10.48 43.33
CA ILE A 780 -1.66 -10.11 41.91
C ILE A 780 -1.93 -8.60 41.79
N GLU A 781 -2.95 -8.11 42.49
CA GLU A 781 -3.32 -6.69 42.55
C GLU A 781 -3.32 -6.14 43.99
N PRO A 782 -2.18 -5.60 44.46
CA PRO A 782 -2.08 -5.06 45.82
C PRO A 782 -2.92 -3.81 46.07
N LYS A 783 -3.28 -3.07 45.01
CA LYS A 783 -4.03 -1.80 45.09
C LYS A 783 -5.55 -1.98 45.01
N ASN A 784 -6.04 -3.21 44.89
CA ASN A 784 -7.47 -3.46 44.77
C ASN A 784 -8.12 -3.48 46.16
N HIS A 785 -8.89 -2.44 46.47
CA HIS A 785 -9.52 -2.28 47.80
C HIS A 785 -10.57 -3.36 48.09
N VAL A 786 -11.25 -3.89 47.06
CA VAL A 786 -12.28 -4.93 47.21
C VAL A 786 -11.67 -6.22 47.74
N THR A 787 -10.46 -6.59 47.27
CA THR A 787 -9.75 -7.77 47.77
C THR A 787 -9.44 -7.63 49.26
N TRP A 788 -8.91 -6.48 49.69
CA TRP A 788 -8.55 -6.23 51.08
C TRP A 788 -9.78 -6.19 52.00
N TYR A 789 -10.89 -5.62 51.51
CA TYR A 789 -12.16 -5.63 52.23
C TYR A 789 -12.70 -7.05 52.41
N ASN A 790 -12.75 -7.85 51.34
CA ASN A 790 -13.18 -9.24 51.40
C ASN A 790 -12.26 -10.08 52.31
N LEU A 791 -10.94 -9.85 52.27
CA LEU A 791 -10.00 -10.50 53.16
C LEU A 791 -10.25 -10.12 54.63
N GLY A 792 -10.53 -8.85 54.90
CA GLY A 792 -10.93 -8.37 56.23
C GLY A 792 -12.16 -9.09 56.77
N LYS A 793 -13.21 -9.25 55.95
CA LYS A 793 -14.43 -10.01 56.31
C LYS A 793 -14.15 -11.48 56.64
N VAL A 794 -13.28 -12.13 55.86
CA VAL A 794 -12.89 -13.53 56.10
C VAL A 794 -12.07 -13.66 57.38
N LEU A 795 -11.13 -12.73 57.62
CA LEU A 795 -10.30 -12.72 58.84
C LEU A 795 -11.14 -12.44 60.09
N GLU A 796 -12.16 -11.60 60.00
CA GLU A 796 -13.13 -11.38 61.08
C GLU A 796 -13.89 -12.68 61.40
N ALA A 797 -14.35 -13.42 60.39
CA ALA A 797 -15.02 -14.71 60.57
C ALA A 797 -14.10 -15.80 61.14
N LEU A 798 -12.77 -15.68 60.92
CA LEU A 798 -11.76 -16.53 61.56
C LEU A 798 -11.43 -16.10 63.00
N GLY A 799 -11.94 -14.97 63.48
CA GLY A 799 -11.65 -14.41 64.80
C GLY A 799 -10.32 -13.65 64.89
N GLU A 800 -9.64 -13.40 63.76
CA GLU A 800 -8.37 -12.67 63.70
C GLU A 800 -8.57 -11.15 63.58
N TYR A 801 -9.19 -10.54 64.60
CA TYR A 801 -9.62 -9.13 64.55
C TYR A 801 -8.49 -8.12 64.29
N GLU A 802 -7.27 -8.37 64.76
CA GLU A 802 -6.13 -7.47 64.50
C GLU A 802 -5.74 -7.43 63.01
N LYS A 803 -5.65 -8.62 62.38
CA LYS A 803 -5.34 -8.72 60.95
C LYS A 803 -6.50 -8.21 60.10
N ALA A 804 -7.74 -8.48 60.52
CA ALA A 804 -8.94 -7.94 59.88
C ALA A 804 -8.96 -6.41 59.89
N SER A 805 -8.69 -5.79 61.04
CA SER A 805 -8.57 -4.33 61.18
C SER A 805 -7.48 -3.75 60.27
N SER A 806 -6.31 -4.38 60.22
CA SER A 806 -5.24 -3.97 59.31
C SER A 806 -5.65 -4.08 57.83
N ALA A 807 -6.34 -5.15 57.44
CA ALA A 807 -6.80 -5.35 56.07
C ALA A 807 -7.92 -4.36 55.68
N MET A 808 -8.83 -4.06 56.61
CA MET A 808 -9.83 -3.01 56.41
C MET A 808 -9.22 -1.62 56.31
N ALA A 809 -8.18 -1.32 57.12
CA ALA A 809 -7.47 -0.06 57.03
C ALA A 809 -6.76 0.11 55.68
N THR A 810 -6.14 -0.96 55.14
CA THR A 810 -5.56 -0.92 53.79
C THR A 810 -6.62 -0.77 52.72
N ALA A 811 -7.78 -1.43 52.86
CA ALA A 811 -8.90 -1.27 51.93
C ALA A 811 -9.35 0.20 51.84
N LEU A 812 -9.56 0.87 52.97
CA LEU A 812 -9.96 2.28 53.01
C LEU A 812 -8.89 3.23 52.41
N MET A 813 -7.61 2.93 52.64
CA MET A 813 -6.52 3.73 52.08
C MET A 813 -6.47 3.65 50.55
N GLU A 814 -6.64 2.45 49.99
CA GLU A 814 -6.63 2.23 48.55
C GLU A 814 -7.93 2.70 47.86
N GLU A 815 -9.09 2.59 48.54
CA GLU A 815 -10.40 3.05 48.04
C GLU A 815 -10.38 4.56 47.73
N LYS A 816 -9.64 5.36 48.50
CA LYS A 816 -9.57 6.82 48.32
C LYS A 816 -9.06 7.22 46.93
N ASN A 817 -8.20 6.41 46.32
CA ASN A 817 -7.55 6.70 45.05
C ASN A 817 -8.01 5.75 43.92
N SER A 818 -9.06 4.95 44.16
CA SER A 818 -9.52 3.94 43.21
C SER A 818 -10.44 4.57 42.15
N PRO A 819 -10.09 4.46 40.85
CA PRO A 819 -10.99 4.88 39.77
C PRO A 819 -12.13 3.87 39.58
N ILE A 820 -13.20 4.29 38.88
CA ILE A 820 -14.35 3.41 38.58
C ILE A 820 -13.97 2.21 37.71
N LEU A 821 -13.00 2.41 36.82
CA LEU A 821 -12.35 1.40 35.99
C LEU A 821 -10.84 1.53 36.16
N PRO A 822 -10.06 0.43 36.13
CA PRO A 822 -8.62 0.51 36.32
C PRO A 822 -7.96 1.39 35.26
N PHE A 823 -6.90 2.12 35.62
CA PHE A 823 -6.24 3.05 34.68
C PHE A 823 -5.67 2.38 33.42
N ASN A 824 -5.32 1.08 33.46
CA ASN A 824 -4.89 0.35 32.26
C ASN A 824 -6.05 0.04 31.28
N SER A 825 -7.29 0.47 31.57
CA SER A 825 -8.39 0.44 30.59
C SER A 825 -8.27 1.52 29.51
N VAL A 826 -7.36 2.49 29.70
CA VAL A 826 -7.03 3.48 28.68
C VAL A 826 -6.30 2.76 27.52
N PRO A 827 -6.79 2.88 26.27
CA PRO A 827 -6.20 2.18 25.14
C PRO A 827 -4.80 2.72 24.80
N LEU A 828 -3.93 1.85 24.30
CA LEU A 828 -2.60 2.22 23.84
C LEU A 828 -2.72 3.03 22.55
N CYS A 829 -1.99 4.14 22.47
CA CYS A 829 -1.94 5.02 21.31
C CYS A 829 -0.51 5.41 20.94
N PHE A 830 -0.25 5.53 19.64
CA PHE A 830 1.05 5.89 19.08
C PHE A 830 0.98 7.09 18.10
N GLU A 831 -0.21 7.69 17.94
CA GLU A 831 -0.56 8.71 16.94
C GLU A 831 -1.28 9.93 17.52
#